data_AF-Q0JQR7-F1
#
_entry.id   AF-Q0JQR7-F1
#
_cell.length_a   1.000
_cell.length_b   1.000
_cell.length_c   1.000
_cell.angle_alpha   90.00
_cell.angle_beta   90.00
_cell.angle_gamma   90.00
#
_symmetry.space_group_name_H-M   'P 1'
#
loop_
_entity.id
_entity.type
_entity.pdbx_description
1 polymer ?
#
loop_
_entity_poly.entity_id
_entity_poly.type
_entity_poly.pdbx_seq_one_letter_code
_entity_poly.pdbx_strand_id
1 'polypeptide(L)'
;MANYIWSLSVVRLGLRVKAYLSTNRSRGLTKENQVVLDYIEHEPPSSTGVRSCKGNYDPETMKEYIYLVDGKEVEKVEFGQQVKQVAYGVPETVDVEKVWQCKGKLLKLSDGRRDQGVARRRDLCLSFALFKMLRLRFAVDHVGRFALPFQEGKSWDFVVKGLLADDQDLDRAYRVVEAELGFLFDFFYARYPSIKNSLAPDLAVYVAILTTSLFTLFSPDLLRYRPLRPGPGDGGDASNIIIHGFNLDLLVTRLVIVWYIFLESYQFFTFIFSDWHKVKMMCRYVRNESWHRALMEVPLKVLCHFSTITRYWKGTIGQYFLLDNIHPHWIKTFLSWFSIEAKALDSWLMTRSIRLTPEVSHAVLRELKNCNGNITDGRMWLYQKGIIDMDLDRDVLLGNPYANYILKWHIATSICDYGLSMENGATTTDDEFARNHEVAMKLSGYCAYLLAFQPELVQDNTYRSTSTVQGTLQNARDFLGGCKSHGEKYKKLIELGRSKIVMDHEMAQKSKDIIYSYDSDEEKVKKMIELDNSTSNDTVNVLKILSQGASVAVYLVDRIEDTRERWKVLAAFWANLMLYISPSDRAVAHATRMATGGEFITILWALLTHAHVVDPLQSRGGNSGLHMQLEEEERRRPLIEEQEMELVTRRKLREEQERNMQMQGQPPIQP
;
A
#
# COMPACT_ATOMS: atom_id res chain seq x y z
N MET A 1 37.14 11.73 28.82
CA MET A 1 35.84 12.10 28.20
C MET A 1 35.48 11.21 27.02
N ALA A 2 36.37 11.01 26.04
CA ALA A 2 36.13 10.08 24.93
C ALA A 2 35.69 8.67 25.39
N ASN A 3 36.34 8.11 26.41
CA ASN A 3 35.98 6.80 26.98
C ASN A 3 34.54 6.76 27.54
N TYR A 4 34.03 7.87 28.09
CA TYR A 4 32.66 7.93 28.61
C TYR A 4 31.63 7.95 27.49
N ILE A 5 31.87 8.73 26.44
CA ILE A 5 31.01 8.75 25.25
C ILE A 5 30.97 7.35 24.65
N TRP A 6 32.14 6.71 24.50
CA TRP A 6 32.23 5.33 24.00
C TRP A 6 31.44 4.34 24.87
N SER A 7 31.55 4.40 26.20
CA SER A 7 30.77 3.54 27.09
C SER A 7 29.26 3.78 26.97
N LEU A 8 28.82 5.04 26.82
CA LEU A 8 27.40 5.38 26.65
C LEU A 8 26.87 4.90 25.30
N SER A 9 27.68 4.97 24.24
CA SER A 9 27.34 4.42 22.93
C SER A 9 27.20 2.90 22.98
N VAL A 10 28.05 2.19 23.74
CA VAL A 10 27.93 0.74 23.96
C VAL A 10 26.64 0.40 24.72
N VAL A 11 26.31 1.16 25.78
CA VAL A 11 25.03 0.98 26.51
C VAL A 11 23.85 1.22 25.57
N ARG A 12 23.89 2.28 24.75
CA ARG A 12 22.83 2.58 23.77
C ARG A 12 22.70 1.49 22.72
N LEU A 13 23.81 0.95 22.23
CA LEU A 13 23.82 -0.19 21.33
C LEU A 13 23.18 -1.41 22.00
N GLY A 14 23.52 -1.70 23.26
CA GLY A 14 22.91 -2.78 24.03
C GLY A 14 21.38 -2.62 24.20
N LEU A 15 20.90 -1.40 24.46
CA LEU A 15 19.45 -1.11 24.50
C LEU A 15 18.79 -1.34 23.13
N ARG A 16 19.43 -0.94 22.03
CA ARG A 16 18.94 -1.19 20.67
C ARG A 16 18.91 -2.67 20.33
N VAL A 17 19.96 -3.41 20.67
CA VAL A 17 20.02 -4.87 20.47
C VAL A 17 18.92 -5.56 21.29
N LYS A 18 18.72 -5.16 22.55
CA LYS A 18 17.61 -5.68 23.37
C LYS A 18 16.26 -5.36 22.75
N ALA A 19 16.04 -4.13 22.28
CA ALA A 19 14.81 -3.74 21.61
C ALA A 19 14.59 -4.61 20.36
N TYR A 20 15.59 -4.70 19.50
CA TYR A 20 15.63 -5.52 18.30
C TYR A 20 15.26 -6.99 18.56
N LEU A 21 15.90 -7.61 19.57
CA LEU A 21 15.63 -9.00 19.95
C LEU A 21 14.24 -9.17 20.56
N SER A 22 13.76 -8.18 21.32
CA SER A 22 12.42 -8.21 21.93
C SER A 22 11.30 -8.05 20.89
N THR A 23 11.59 -7.38 19.77
CA THR A 23 10.69 -7.15 18.65
C THR A 23 10.80 -8.22 17.58
N ASN A 24 11.36 -9.39 17.89
CA ASN A 24 11.51 -10.47 16.90
C ASN A 24 10.13 -10.77 16.27
N ARG A 25 10.04 -10.66 14.95
CA ARG A 25 8.77 -10.77 14.22
C ARG A 25 8.09 -12.10 14.48
N SER A 26 8.88 -13.18 14.65
CA SER A 26 8.36 -14.49 15.03
C SER A 26 7.55 -14.44 16.33
N ARG A 27 8.03 -13.73 17.36
CA ARG A 27 7.32 -13.55 18.63
C ARG A 27 6.04 -12.73 18.45
N GLY A 28 6.09 -11.66 17.64
CA GLY A 28 4.91 -10.85 17.34
C GLY A 28 3.84 -11.61 16.55
N LEU A 29 4.26 -12.38 15.54
CA LEU A 29 3.39 -13.16 14.65
C LEU A 29 2.83 -14.42 15.30
N THR A 30 3.51 -14.98 16.30
CA THR A 30 3.02 -16.14 17.07
C THR A 30 2.32 -15.68 18.36
N LYS A 31 3.11 -15.33 19.37
CA LYS A 31 2.69 -15.14 20.75
C LYS A 31 1.78 -13.93 20.94
N GLU A 32 2.10 -12.79 20.33
CA GLU A 32 1.24 -11.59 20.48
C GLU A 32 -0.05 -11.69 19.65
N ASN A 33 -0.02 -12.38 18.50
CA ASN A 33 -1.22 -12.63 17.71
C ASN A 33 -2.17 -13.60 18.39
N GLN A 34 -1.66 -14.66 19.04
CA GLN A 34 -2.48 -15.54 19.87
C GLN A 34 -3.20 -14.75 20.97
N VAL A 35 -2.49 -13.85 21.68
CA VAL A 35 -3.10 -12.99 22.72
C VAL A 35 -4.23 -12.14 22.15
N VAL A 36 -4.07 -11.59 20.94
CA VAL A 36 -5.12 -10.80 20.28
C VAL A 36 -6.31 -11.69 19.93
N LEU A 37 -6.06 -12.90 19.40
CA LEU A 37 -7.10 -13.88 19.08
C LEU A 37 -7.91 -14.28 20.31
N ASP A 38 -7.23 -14.71 21.38
CA ASP A 38 -7.85 -15.10 22.65
C ASP A 38 -8.66 -13.94 23.27
N TYR A 39 -8.20 -12.70 23.08
CA TYR A 39 -8.94 -11.53 23.57
C TYR A 39 -10.24 -11.30 22.78
N ILE A 40 -10.23 -11.51 21.46
CA ILE A 40 -11.42 -11.36 20.60
C ILE A 40 -12.48 -12.40 20.97
N GLU A 41 -12.12 -13.58 21.48
CA GLU A 41 -13.10 -14.59 21.92
C GLU A 41 -14.01 -14.13 23.07
N HIS A 42 -13.65 -13.06 23.78
CA HIS A 42 -14.52 -12.43 24.78
C HIS A 42 -15.65 -11.60 24.15
N GLU A 43 -15.66 -11.43 22.82
CA GLU A 43 -16.68 -10.68 22.11
C GLU A 43 -18.02 -11.42 22.23
N PRO A 44 -19.09 -10.76 22.72
CA PRO A 44 -20.35 -11.46 22.96
C PRO A 44 -20.88 -12.04 21.64
N PRO A 45 -21.22 -13.34 21.59
CA PRO A 45 -21.83 -13.92 20.40
C PRO A 45 -23.15 -13.21 20.14
N SER A 46 -23.38 -12.72 18.92
CA SER A 46 -24.67 -12.13 18.56
C SER A 46 -25.74 -13.15 18.84
N SER A 47 -26.79 -12.73 19.55
CA SER A 47 -28.04 -13.44 19.54
C SER A 47 -28.52 -13.61 18.08
N THR A 48 -28.40 -14.86 17.62
CA THR A 48 -29.11 -15.56 16.55
C THR A 48 -28.69 -15.42 15.09
N GLY A 49 -28.73 -16.58 14.41
CA GLY A 49 -28.80 -16.75 12.95
C GLY A 49 -30.12 -16.26 12.36
N VAL A 50 -30.55 -15.06 12.72
CA VAL A 50 -31.61 -14.32 12.04
C VAL A 50 -31.05 -12.94 11.75
N ARG A 51 -30.93 -12.63 10.45
CA ARG A 51 -30.33 -11.43 9.83
C ARG A 51 -30.94 -10.07 10.25
N SER A 52 -31.74 -10.01 11.33
CA SER A 52 -32.59 -8.87 11.68
C SER A 52 -32.53 -8.42 13.15
N CYS A 53 -31.78 -9.08 14.03
CA CYS A 53 -31.58 -8.56 15.39
C CYS A 53 -30.38 -7.61 15.39
N LYS A 54 -30.64 -6.28 15.35
CA LYS A 54 -29.62 -5.26 15.65
C LYS A 54 -28.96 -5.63 16.98
N GLY A 55 -27.71 -6.05 16.94
CA GLY A 55 -26.92 -6.31 18.14
C GLY A 55 -26.84 -5.06 19.01
N ASN A 56 -26.52 -5.22 20.30
CA ASN A 56 -26.46 -4.13 21.28
C ASN A 56 -25.21 -3.21 21.10
N TYR A 57 -24.53 -3.34 19.95
CA TYR A 57 -23.35 -2.58 19.55
C TYR A 57 -23.74 -1.26 18.90
N ASP A 58 -22.84 -0.28 19.01
CA ASP A 58 -23.00 1.03 18.39
C ASP A 58 -21.67 1.49 17.77
N PRO A 59 -21.58 1.57 16.44
CA PRO A 59 -20.34 1.94 15.73
C PRO A 59 -19.95 3.43 15.90
N GLU A 60 -20.87 4.32 16.25
CA GLU A 60 -20.53 5.73 16.50
C GLU A 60 -19.83 5.91 17.85
N THR A 61 -20.35 5.23 18.87
CA THR A 61 -19.79 5.27 20.23
C THR A 61 -18.73 4.20 20.49
N MET A 62 -18.49 3.31 19.52
CA MET A 62 -17.64 2.12 19.63
C MET A 62 -18.04 1.18 20.77
N LYS A 63 -19.32 1.18 21.16
CA LYS A 63 -19.86 0.26 22.17
C LYS A 63 -19.84 -1.17 21.65
N GLU A 64 -19.36 -2.10 22.47
CA GLU A 64 -19.09 -3.51 22.15
C GLU A 64 -17.99 -3.74 21.10
N TYR A 65 -17.24 -2.72 20.67
CA TYR A 65 -16.06 -2.88 19.84
C TYR A 65 -14.81 -3.09 20.71
N ILE A 66 -14.63 -4.31 21.20
CA ILE A 66 -13.59 -4.68 22.16
C ILE A 66 -12.22 -4.98 21.52
N TYR A 67 -11.79 -4.16 20.55
CA TYR A 67 -10.50 -4.38 19.90
C TYR A 67 -9.34 -3.99 20.82
N LEU A 68 -8.44 -4.93 21.10
CA LEU A 68 -7.38 -4.78 22.10
C LEU A 68 -6.33 -3.72 21.68
N VAL A 69 -6.20 -2.66 22.47
CA VAL A 69 -5.15 -1.63 22.28
C VAL A 69 -3.92 -1.96 23.13
N ASP A 70 -4.08 -2.11 24.45
CA ASP A 70 -3.00 -2.49 25.36
C ASP A 70 -3.53 -3.28 26.57
N GLY A 71 -2.71 -4.16 27.14
CA GLY A 71 -3.12 -4.98 28.27
C GLY A 71 -1.94 -5.68 28.91
N LYS A 72 -2.08 -5.96 30.21
CA LYS A 72 -1.07 -6.72 30.95
C LYS A 72 -1.18 -8.19 30.57
N GLU A 73 -0.13 -8.70 29.95
CA GLU A 73 -0.02 -10.13 29.66
C GLU A 73 0.29 -10.89 30.94
N VAL A 74 -0.56 -11.86 31.27
CA VAL A 74 -0.33 -12.80 32.37
C VAL A 74 0.03 -14.14 31.75
N GLU A 75 1.18 -14.70 32.17
CA GLU A 75 1.53 -16.07 31.86
C GLU A 75 0.87 -17.00 32.88
N LYS A 76 0.11 -17.97 32.40
CA LYS A 76 -0.45 -19.06 33.21
C LYS A 76 -0.06 -20.39 32.57
N VAL A 77 -0.02 -21.45 33.38
CA VAL A 77 0.07 -22.81 32.87
C VAL A 77 -1.30 -23.44 33.04
N GLU A 78 -1.97 -23.73 31.93
CA GLU A 78 -3.28 -24.38 31.90
C GLU A 78 -3.14 -25.70 31.13
N PHE A 79 -3.56 -26.80 31.74
CA PHE A 79 -3.44 -28.15 31.16
C PHE A 79 -2.05 -28.53 30.64
N GLY A 80 -0.99 -28.04 31.31
CA GLY A 80 0.41 -28.27 30.90
C GLY A 80 0.92 -27.37 29.78
N GLN A 81 0.07 -26.50 29.23
CA GLN A 81 0.44 -25.52 28.22
C GLN A 81 0.69 -24.15 28.87
N GLN A 82 1.80 -23.51 28.51
CA GLN A 82 2.07 -22.13 28.91
C GLN A 82 1.24 -21.18 28.03
N VAL A 83 0.17 -20.64 28.58
CA VAL A 83 -0.74 -19.72 27.91
C VAL A 83 -0.42 -18.29 28.33
N LYS A 84 -0.36 -17.38 27.35
CA LYS A 84 -0.34 -15.95 27.60
C LYS A 84 -1.68 -15.36 27.24
N GLN A 85 -2.29 -14.68 28.20
CA GLN A 85 -3.58 -14.03 28.00
C GLN A 85 -3.58 -12.63 28.58
N VAL A 86 -4.47 -11.81 28.04
CA VAL A 86 -4.83 -10.50 28.60
C VAL A 86 -6.23 -10.65 29.18
N ALA A 87 -6.38 -10.29 30.45
CA ALA A 87 -7.68 -10.38 31.11
C ALA A 87 -8.67 -9.35 30.52
N TYR A 88 -9.89 -9.78 30.28
CA TYR A 88 -10.99 -8.94 29.85
C TYR A 88 -11.63 -8.18 31.03
N GLY A 89 -12.13 -6.97 30.78
CA GLY A 89 -12.88 -6.17 31.76
C GLY A 89 -12.07 -5.64 32.96
N VAL A 90 -10.75 -5.89 33.02
CA VAL A 90 -9.91 -5.40 34.13
C VAL A 90 -9.47 -3.95 33.92
N PRO A 91 -9.22 -3.18 35.01
CA PRO A 91 -8.76 -1.80 34.91
C PRO A 91 -7.48 -1.63 34.07
N GLU A 92 -6.58 -2.62 34.10
CA GLU A 92 -5.28 -2.60 33.42
C GLU A 92 -5.34 -2.84 31.90
N THR A 93 -6.47 -3.30 31.37
CA THR A 93 -6.68 -3.54 29.94
C THR A 93 -7.37 -2.35 29.29
N VAL A 94 -6.97 -2.03 28.06
CA VAL A 94 -7.50 -0.94 27.24
C VAL A 94 -7.87 -1.50 25.89
N ASP A 95 -9.17 -1.50 25.61
CA ASP A 95 -9.76 -1.73 24.29
C ASP A 95 -10.33 -0.42 23.72
N VAL A 96 -10.79 -0.47 22.47
CA VAL A 96 -11.33 0.69 21.76
C VAL A 96 -12.55 1.28 22.48
N GLU A 97 -13.47 0.44 22.98
CA GLU A 97 -14.62 0.91 23.76
C GLU A 97 -14.18 1.77 24.96
N LYS A 98 -13.21 1.29 25.75
CA LYS A 98 -12.70 2.02 26.92
C LYS A 98 -11.99 3.33 26.55
N VAL A 99 -11.38 3.41 25.36
CA VAL A 99 -10.84 4.68 24.82
C VAL A 99 -11.98 5.67 24.56
N TRP A 100 -13.09 5.22 23.97
CA TRP A 100 -14.26 6.07 23.69
C TRP A 100 -15.02 6.50 24.95
N GLN A 101 -15.05 5.66 25.98
CA GLN A 101 -15.67 5.95 27.28
C GLN A 101 -14.78 6.77 28.24
N CYS A 102 -13.56 7.13 27.83
CA CYS A 102 -12.64 7.87 28.68
C CYS A 102 -13.21 9.24 29.08
N LYS A 103 -13.31 9.49 30.39
CA LYS A 103 -13.91 10.71 30.97
C LYS A 103 -13.03 11.96 30.88
N GLY A 104 -11.72 11.80 30.71
CA GLY A 104 -10.79 12.92 30.73
C GLY A 104 -10.84 13.76 29.44
N LYS A 105 -10.56 15.07 29.53
CA LYS A 105 -10.82 16.05 28.44
C LYS A 105 -9.98 15.80 27.19
N LEU A 106 -8.87 15.09 27.31
CA LEU A 106 -8.03 14.74 26.17
C LEU A 106 -8.73 13.85 25.14
N LEU A 107 -9.60 12.95 25.62
CA LEU A 107 -10.29 11.94 24.81
C LEU A 107 -11.82 12.09 24.87
N LYS A 108 -12.39 12.92 25.74
CA LYS A 108 -13.83 13.15 25.82
C LYS A 108 -14.29 14.15 24.75
N LEU A 109 -15.16 13.72 23.83
CA LEU A 109 -15.88 14.68 22.97
C LEU A 109 -16.84 15.50 23.84
N SER A 110 -16.86 16.81 23.60
CA SER A 110 -17.83 17.71 24.24
C SER A 110 -19.07 17.81 23.36
N ASP A 111 -20.26 17.73 23.95
CA ASP A 111 -21.51 17.88 23.20
C ASP A 111 -21.50 19.20 22.41
N GLY A 112 -21.71 19.10 21.09
CA GLY A 112 -21.91 20.25 20.20
C GLY A 112 -20.67 20.84 19.51
N ARG A 113 -19.43 20.40 19.78
CA ARG A 113 -18.24 20.79 18.98
C ARG A 113 -17.44 19.57 18.52
N ARG A 114 -17.27 19.43 17.20
CA ARG A 114 -16.29 18.53 16.56
C ARG A 114 -14.88 19.00 16.91
N ASP A 115 -14.35 18.58 18.07
CA ASP A 115 -12.93 18.74 18.37
C ASP A 115 -12.14 17.69 17.58
N GLN A 116 -11.69 18.10 16.38
CA GLN A 116 -10.87 17.25 15.50
C GLN A 116 -9.62 16.71 16.21
N GLY A 117 -9.07 17.43 17.19
CA GLY A 117 -7.92 16.97 17.96
C GLY A 117 -8.27 15.77 18.85
N VAL A 118 -9.45 15.78 19.49
CA VAL A 118 -9.95 14.64 20.28
C VAL A 118 -10.20 13.45 19.37
N ALA A 119 -10.89 13.65 18.24
CA ALA A 119 -11.17 12.59 17.28
C ALA A 119 -9.87 11.93 16.77
N ARG A 120 -8.87 12.74 16.35
CA ARG A 120 -7.56 12.22 15.90
C ARG A 120 -6.83 11.39 16.96
N ARG A 121 -6.92 11.75 18.25
CA ARG A 121 -6.30 10.97 19.32
C ARG A 121 -7.01 9.63 19.56
N ARG A 122 -8.34 9.60 19.46
CA ARG A 122 -9.13 8.35 19.52
C ARG A 122 -8.82 7.46 18.33
N ASP A 123 -8.81 8.04 17.13
CA ASP A 123 -8.51 7.37 15.88
C ASP A 123 -7.11 6.74 15.89
N LEU A 124 -6.11 7.37 16.51
CA LEU A 124 -4.77 6.77 16.64
C LEU A 124 -4.76 5.47 17.48
N CYS A 125 -5.51 5.43 18.58
CA CYS A 125 -5.67 4.21 19.36
C CYS A 125 -6.46 3.14 18.59
N LEU A 126 -7.48 3.56 17.83
CA LEU A 126 -8.25 2.67 16.96
C LEU A 126 -7.35 2.06 15.88
N SER A 127 -6.56 2.86 15.16
CA SER A 127 -5.58 2.41 14.17
C SER A 127 -4.60 1.39 14.73
N PHE A 128 -4.17 1.54 15.99
CA PHE A 128 -3.28 0.56 16.63
C PHE A 128 -3.98 -0.77 16.92
N ALA A 129 -5.25 -0.73 17.35
CA ALA A 129 -6.05 -1.94 17.53
C ALA A 129 -6.28 -2.63 16.19
N LEU A 130 -6.68 -1.88 15.16
CA LEU A 130 -6.86 -2.39 13.79
C LEU A 130 -5.57 -3.01 13.24
N PHE A 131 -4.41 -2.40 13.48
CA PHE A 131 -3.11 -2.96 13.09
C PHE A 131 -2.89 -4.35 13.69
N LYS A 132 -3.22 -4.55 14.97
CA LYS A 132 -3.11 -5.86 15.61
C LYS A 132 -4.02 -6.89 14.96
N MET A 133 -5.22 -6.48 14.56
CA MET A 133 -6.19 -7.32 13.85
C MET A 133 -5.69 -7.67 12.46
N LEU A 134 -5.21 -6.68 11.70
CA LEU A 134 -4.67 -6.84 10.35
C LEU A 134 -3.42 -7.72 10.36
N ARG A 135 -2.59 -7.62 11.40
CA ARG A 135 -1.41 -8.47 11.60
C ARG A 135 -1.74 -9.96 11.71
N LEU A 136 -2.97 -10.33 12.09
CA LEU A 136 -3.42 -11.73 12.11
C LEU A 136 -3.39 -12.34 10.70
N ARG A 137 -3.56 -11.54 9.65
CA ARG A 137 -3.49 -12.02 8.25
C ARG A 137 -2.11 -12.54 7.85
N PHE A 138 -1.06 -12.17 8.58
CA PHE A 138 0.31 -12.59 8.32
C PHE A 138 0.73 -13.82 9.14
N ALA A 139 -0.16 -14.34 9.98
CA ALA A 139 0.15 -15.40 10.94
C ALA A 139 -0.58 -16.72 10.69
N VAL A 140 -1.15 -16.91 9.50
CA VAL A 140 -1.88 -18.14 9.13
C VAL A 140 -1.02 -19.38 9.35
N ASP A 141 0.26 -19.33 8.96
CA ASP A 141 1.22 -20.43 9.15
C ASP A 141 1.60 -20.68 10.62
N HIS A 142 1.35 -19.72 11.51
CA HIS A 142 1.86 -19.69 12.88
C HIS A 142 0.80 -19.93 13.95
N VAL A 143 -0.44 -19.51 13.68
CA VAL A 143 -1.58 -19.56 14.62
C VAL A 143 -2.62 -20.60 14.16
N GLY A 144 -2.41 -21.21 12.98
CA GLY A 144 -3.33 -22.17 12.40
C GLY A 144 -4.52 -21.51 11.70
N ARG A 145 -5.45 -22.33 11.21
CA ARG A 145 -6.67 -21.84 10.56
C ARG A 145 -7.68 -21.42 11.62
N PHE A 146 -7.90 -20.12 11.79
CA PHE A 146 -8.93 -19.58 12.67
C PHE A 146 -9.98 -18.84 11.83
N ALA A 147 -11.25 -19.18 12.03
CA ALA A 147 -12.35 -18.33 11.61
C ALA A 147 -12.43 -17.19 12.62
N LEU A 148 -12.00 -16.00 12.20
CA LEU A 148 -12.21 -14.81 13.02
C LEU A 148 -13.71 -14.72 13.32
N PRO A 149 -14.14 -14.64 14.60
CA PRO A 149 -15.55 -14.66 14.99
C PRO A 149 -16.26 -13.33 14.65
N PHE A 150 -15.76 -12.58 13.67
CA PHE A 150 -16.35 -11.33 13.25
C PHE A 150 -17.68 -11.60 12.59
N GLN A 151 -18.73 -11.05 13.20
CA GLN A 151 -20.06 -11.02 12.61
C GLN A 151 -19.98 -10.14 11.37
N GLU A 152 -20.24 -10.70 10.18
CA GLU A 152 -20.20 -9.98 8.90
C GLU A 152 -20.89 -8.61 8.98
N GLY A 153 -22.08 -8.57 9.59
CA GLY A 153 -22.84 -7.34 9.78
C GLY A 153 -22.18 -6.32 10.72
N LYS A 154 -21.54 -6.77 11.80
CA LYS A 154 -20.87 -5.87 12.78
C LYS A 154 -19.60 -5.26 12.18
N SER A 155 -18.81 -6.07 11.47
CA SER A 155 -17.61 -5.59 10.75
C SER A 155 -17.96 -4.62 9.64
N TRP A 156 -19.02 -4.91 8.87
CA TRP A 156 -19.50 -3.98 7.86
C TRP A 156 -19.99 -2.66 8.48
N ASP A 157 -20.77 -2.74 9.56
CA ASP A 157 -21.29 -1.57 10.28
C ASP A 157 -20.16 -0.74 10.92
N PHE A 158 -19.10 -1.37 11.42
CA PHE A 158 -17.90 -0.67 11.89
C PHE A 158 -17.31 0.25 10.82
N VAL A 159 -17.16 -0.26 9.59
CA VAL A 159 -16.59 0.51 8.50
C VAL A 159 -17.58 1.56 7.99
N VAL A 160 -18.80 1.15 7.63
CA VAL A 160 -19.76 2.04 6.95
C VAL A 160 -20.44 3.02 7.89
N LYS A 161 -20.85 2.55 9.09
CA LYS A 161 -21.57 3.37 10.08
C LYS A 161 -20.66 3.92 11.18
N GLY A 162 -19.41 3.45 11.28
CA GLY A 162 -18.42 3.96 12.24
C GLY A 162 -17.38 4.87 11.58
N LEU A 163 -16.57 4.32 10.67
CA LEU A 163 -15.49 5.06 10.01
C LEU A 163 -16.02 6.04 8.94
N LEU A 164 -17.07 5.66 8.20
CA LEU A 164 -17.67 6.44 7.10
C LEU A 164 -19.01 7.11 7.48
N ALA A 165 -19.26 7.25 8.78
CA ALA A 165 -20.50 7.84 9.31
C ALA A 165 -20.71 9.29 8.85
N ASP A 166 -19.66 10.11 8.94
CA ASP A 166 -19.69 11.53 8.60
C ASP A 166 -19.38 11.75 7.11
N ASP A 167 -20.40 12.02 6.30
CA ASP A 167 -20.26 12.31 4.87
C ASP A 167 -19.42 13.56 4.58
N GLN A 168 -19.20 14.43 5.58
CA GLN A 168 -18.32 15.60 5.44
C GLN A 168 -16.85 15.29 5.74
N ASP A 169 -16.53 14.15 6.35
CA ASP A 169 -15.16 13.75 6.72
C ASP A 169 -14.87 12.30 6.35
N LEU A 170 -15.12 11.95 5.08
CA LEU A 170 -14.75 10.65 4.51
C LEU A 170 -13.24 10.37 4.63
N ASP A 171 -12.41 11.42 4.70
CA ASP A 171 -10.98 11.32 4.92
C ASP A 171 -10.62 10.67 6.27
N ARG A 172 -11.55 10.59 7.23
CA ARG A 172 -11.34 9.88 8.50
C ARG A 172 -10.95 8.42 8.28
N ALA A 173 -11.67 7.70 7.41
CA ALA A 173 -11.35 6.30 7.12
C ALA A 173 -9.93 6.16 6.57
N TYR A 174 -9.53 7.04 5.64
CA TYR A 174 -8.18 7.06 5.10
C TYR A 174 -7.12 7.38 6.14
N ARG A 175 -7.35 8.36 7.02
CA ARG A 175 -6.41 8.68 8.10
C ARG A 175 -6.24 7.52 9.09
N VAL A 176 -7.33 6.85 9.45
CA VAL A 176 -7.31 5.69 10.35
C VAL A 176 -6.50 4.55 9.73
N VAL A 177 -6.78 4.21 8.47
CA VAL A 177 -6.09 3.11 7.78
C VAL A 177 -4.64 3.48 7.45
N GLU A 178 -4.32 4.73 7.11
CA GLU A 178 -2.95 5.16 6.88
C GLU A 178 -2.09 5.02 8.16
N ALA A 179 -2.63 5.42 9.32
CA ALA A 179 -1.94 5.22 10.59
C ALA A 179 -1.81 3.74 10.97
N GLU A 180 -2.84 2.94 10.69
CA GLU A 180 -2.80 1.47 10.86
C GLU A 180 -1.68 0.84 10.03
N LEU A 181 -1.62 1.17 8.73
CA LEU A 181 -0.58 0.68 7.83
C LEU A 181 0.80 1.21 8.24
N GLY A 182 0.87 2.39 8.85
CA GLY A 182 2.08 2.91 9.48
C GLY A 182 2.59 2.02 10.61
N PHE A 183 1.70 1.58 11.51
CA PHE A 183 2.06 0.60 12.55
C PHE A 183 2.51 -0.74 11.94
N LEU A 184 1.85 -1.19 10.87
CA LEU A 184 2.22 -2.41 10.17
C LEU A 184 3.60 -2.30 9.50
N PHE A 185 3.86 -1.18 8.83
CA PHE A 185 5.16 -0.86 8.27
C PHE A 185 6.24 -0.82 9.36
N ASP A 186 5.98 -0.14 10.46
CA ASP A 186 6.91 -0.03 11.58
C ASP A 186 7.25 -1.39 12.20
N PHE A 187 6.23 -2.26 12.34
CA PHE A 187 6.37 -3.62 12.83
C PHE A 187 7.27 -4.46 11.92
N PHE A 188 7.08 -4.37 10.61
CA PHE A 188 7.93 -5.09 9.67
C PHE A 188 9.30 -4.44 9.54
N TYR A 189 9.42 -3.15 9.22
CA TYR A 189 10.67 -2.56 8.73
C TYR A 189 11.43 -1.71 9.75
N ALA A 190 10.75 -1.02 10.67
CA ALA A 190 11.39 -0.02 11.52
C ALA A 190 11.82 -0.52 12.92
N ARG A 191 11.36 -1.72 13.35
CA ARG A 191 11.75 -2.40 14.61
C ARG A 191 11.71 -1.47 15.84
N TYR A 192 10.59 -0.78 16.06
CA TYR A 192 10.41 0.07 17.25
C TYR A 192 10.32 -0.75 18.55
N PRO A 193 10.89 -0.26 19.67
CA PRO A 193 10.73 -0.88 20.97
C PRO A 193 9.24 -1.11 21.29
N SER A 194 8.91 -2.33 21.73
CA SER A 194 7.54 -2.71 22.10
C SER A 194 6.87 -1.66 23.00
N ILE A 195 5.57 -1.42 22.78
CA ILE A 195 4.73 -0.51 23.58
C ILE A 195 4.81 -0.79 25.09
N LYS A 196 5.26 -1.98 25.49
CA LYS A 196 5.44 -2.41 26.88
C LYS A 196 6.71 -1.85 27.54
N ASN A 197 7.77 -1.54 26.78
CA ASN A 197 9.07 -1.14 27.33
C ASN A 197 9.06 0.30 27.89
N SER A 198 9.58 0.50 29.11
CA SER A 198 9.66 1.83 29.72
C SER A 198 10.62 2.75 28.95
N LEU A 199 10.26 4.03 28.78
CA LEU A 199 11.11 5.08 28.19
C LEU A 199 12.27 5.49 29.11
N ALA A 200 12.15 5.24 30.42
CA ALA A 200 13.10 5.71 31.43
C ALA A 200 14.59 5.41 31.12
N PRO A 201 14.99 4.17 30.77
CA PRO A 201 16.39 3.88 30.42
C PRO A 201 16.88 4.66 29.20
N ASP A 202 16.06 4.78 28.14
CA ASP A 202 16.44 5.51 26.93
C ASP A 202 16.60 7.00 27.20
N LEU A 203 15.71 7.59 28.01
CA LEU A 203 15.82 8.98 28.44
C LEU A 203 17.08 9.21 29.29
N ALA A 204 17.38 8.31 30.24
CA ALA A 204 18.57 8.43 31.08
C ALA A 204 19.86 8.40 30.24
N VAL A 205 19.95 7.46 29.29
CA VAL A 205 21.10 7.35 28.37
C VAL A 205 21.18 8.56 27.45
N TYR A 206 20.06 9.05 26.91
CA TYR A 206 20.03 10.25 26.09
C TYR A 206 20.52 11.49 26.84
N VAL A 207 20.03 11.71 28.07
CA VAL A 207 20.46 12.83 28.92
C VAL A 207 21.95 12.71 29.23
N ALA A 208 22.45 11.52 29.55
CA ALA A 208 23.87 11.29 29.78
C ALA A 208 24.73 11.57 28.52
N ILE A 209 24.29 11.14 27.34
CA ILE A 209 24.97 11.43 26.06
C ILE A 209 24.97 12.93 25.78
N LEU A 210 23.82 13.60 25.93
CA LEU A 210 23.69 15.02 25.64
C LEU A 210 24.58 15.85 26.58
N THR A 211 24.53 15.57 27.88
CA THR A 211 25.34 16.27 28.90
C THR A 211 26.83 16.07 28.69
N THR A 212 27.29 14.84 28.46
CA THR A 212 28.71 14.56 28.19
C THR A 212 29.20 15.15 26.87
N SER A 213 28.35 15.16 25.83
CA SER A 213 28.67 15.75 24.53
C SER A 213 28.72 17.29 24.58
N LEU A 214 27.82 17.93 25.34
CA LEU A 214 27.90 19.37 25.57
C LEU A 214 29.12 19.73 26.41
N PHE A 215 29.42 18.96 27.46
CA PHE A 215 30.58 19.22 28.31
C PHE A 215 31.91 19.02 27.56
N THR A 216 32.00 18.06 26.62
CA THR A 216 33.16 17.92 25.72
C THR A 216 33.28 19.12 24.77
N LEU A 217 32.17 19.52 24.13
CA LEU A 217 32.13 20.61 23.16
C LEU A 217 32.61 21.94 23.76
N PHE A 218 32.26 22.21 25.03
CA PHE A 218 32.62 23.43 25.75
C PHE A 218 33.78 23.26 26.75
N SER A 219 34.49 22.13 26.70
CA SER A 219 35.60 21.91 27.62
C SER A 219 36.73 22.93 27.43
N PRO A 220 37.38 23.41 28.52
CA PRO A 220 38.47 24.37 28.43
C PRO A 220 39.63 23.86 27.59
N ASP A 221 39.92 22.57 27.63
CA ASP A 221 41.00 21.94 26.87
C ASP A 221 40.76 22.03 25.36
N LEU A 222 39.51 21.83 24.91
CA LEU A 222 39.12 21.95 23.50
C LEU A 222 38.95 23.43 23.08
N LEU A 223 38.64 24.32 24.03
CA LEU A 223 38.53 25.76 23.78
C LEU A 223 39.89 26.46 23.72
N ARG A 224 40.85 26.01 24.53
CA ARG A 224 42.20 26.57 24.65
C ARG A 224 43.26 25.76 23.91
N TYR A 225 42.86 24.73 23.15
CA TYR A 225 43.79 23.94 22.35
C TYR A 225 44.60 24.87 21.43
N ARG A 226 45.86 25.09 21.79
CA ARG A 226 46.84 25.81 20.99
C ARG A 226 47.78 24.78 20.42
N PRO A 227 47.91 24.66 19.09
CA PRO A 227 48.87 23.74 18.52
C PRO A 227 50.26 24.11 19.04
N LEU A 228 50.99 23.12 19.56
CA LEU A 228 52.39 23.27 19.93
C LEU A 228 53.11 23.76 18.66
N ARG A 229 53.65 24.99 18.68
CA ARG A 229 54.56 25.42 17.61
C ARG A 229 55.78 24.50 17.68
N PRO A 230 56.25 23.93 16.55
CA PRO A 230 57.49 23.18 16.55
C PRO A 230 58.60 24.06 17.10
N GLY A 231 59.29 23.58 18.13
CA GLY A 231 60.54 24.19 18.57
C GLY A 231 61.59 24.04 17.46
N PRO A 232 62.56 24.97 17.35
CA PRO A 232 63.64 24.83 16.40
C PRO A 232 64.50 23.61 16.81
N GLY A 233 64.25 22.45 16.20
CA GLY A 233 65.00 21.22 16.47
C GLY A 233 64.21 19.92 16.39
N ASP A 234 62.87 19.95 16.33
CA ASP A 234 62.08 18.72 16.31
C ASP A 234 61.63 18.38 14.88
N GLY A 235 62.25 17.37 14.27
CA GLY A 235 61.99 16.87 12.91
C GLY A 235 60.72 16.04 12.77
N GLY A 236 59.72 16.30 13.61
CA GLY A 236 58.44 15.59 13.62
C GLY A 236 57.35 16.40 12.93
N ASP A 237 56.91 15.93 11.77
CA ASP A 237 55.75 16.41 11.01
C ASP A 237 54.45 16.19 11.83
N ALA A 238 54.22 16.97 12.88
CA ALA A 238 52.90 17.07 13.52
C ALA A 238 52.13 18.21 12.83
N SER A 239 51.77 17.98 11.57
CA SER A 239 51.09 18.93 10.70
C SER A 239 49.61 19.10 11.11
N ASN A 240 49.35 19.86 12.17
CA ASN A 240 48.03 20.45 12.36
C ASN A 240 47.80 21.42 11.19
N ILE A 241 46.82 21.15 10.33
CA ILE A 241 46.53 21.96 9.15
C ILE A 241 45.85 23.26 9.61
N ILE A 242 46.62 24.34 9.69
CA ILE A 242 46.12 25.68 10.05
C ILE A 242 45.86 26.43 8.75
N ILE A 243 44.58 26.60 8.39
CA ILE A 243 44.16 27.38 7.22
C ILE A 243 43.56 28.70 7.73
N HIS A 244 44.13 29.84 7.34
CA HIS A 244 43.65 31.18 7.70
C HIS A 244 43.42 31.41 9.21
N GLY A 245 44.30 30.90 10.07
CA GLY A 245 44.23 31.13 11.52
C GLY A 245 43.25 30.22 12.29
N PHE A 246 42.55 29.32 11.60
CA PHE A 246 41.70 28.30 12.21
C PHE A 246 42.41 26.94 12.23
N ASN A 247 42.33 26.24 13.37
CA ASN A 247 42.79 24.86 13.48
C ASN A 247 41.71 23.92 12.88
N LEU A 248 42.01 23.33 11.73
CA LEU A 248 41.06 22.49 10.98
C LEU A 248 40.63 21.26 11.79
N ASP A 249 41.56 20.60 12.49
CA ASP A 249 41.27 19.41 13.30
C ASP A 249 40.30 19.72 14.44
N LEU A 250 40.47 20.90 15.05
CA LEU A 250 39.55 21.38 16.09
C LEU A 250 38.16 21.68 15.53
N LEU A 251 38.09 22.32 14.35
CA LEU A 251 36.81 22.59 13.67
C LEU A 251 36.09 21.28 13.34
N VAL A 252 36.79 20.33 12.71
CA VAL A 252 36.24 19.02 12.34
C VAL A 252 35.73 18.28 13.57
N THR A 253 36.51 18.24 14.65
CA THR A 253 36.11 17.59 15.91
C THR A 253 34.81 18.20 16.47
N ARG A 254 34.70 19.54 16.49
CA ARG A 254 33.47 20.21 16.95
C ARG A 254 32.27 19.89 16.07
N LEU A 255 32.45 19.87 14.75
CA LEU A 255 31.39 19.51 13.80
C LEU A 255 30.93 18.06 14.00
N VAL A 256 31.84 17.12 14.24
CA VAL A 256 31.50 15.71 14.52
C VAL A 256 30.69 15.59 15.81
N ILE A 257 31.07 16.29 16.88
CA ILE A 257 30.30 16.27 18.15
C ILE A 257 28.91 16.87 17.96
N VAL A 258 28.80 18.01 17.27
CA VAL A 258 27.50 18.64 16.97
C VAL A 258 26.62 17.72 16.14
N TRP A 259 27.18 17.08 15.11
CA TRP A 259 26.49 16.11 14.29
C TRP A 259 26.03 14.88 15.09
N TYR A 260 26.88 14.38 15.99
CA TYR A 260 26.53 13.28 16.89
C TYR A 260 25.36 13.64 17.82
N ILE A 261 25.38 14.83 18.45
CA ILE A 261 24.26 15.34 19.24
C ILE A 261 23.00 15.41 18.38
N PHE A 262 23.09 15.97 17.18
CA PHE A 262 21.95 16.06 16.26
C PHE A 262 21.35 14.69 15.95
N LEU A 263 22.16 13.69 15.58
CA LEU A 263 21.68 12.34 15.27
C LEU A 263 21.05 11.65 16.49
N GLU A 264 21.65 11.78 17.68
CA GLU A 264 21.14 11.15 18.90
C GLU A 264 19.86 11.82 19.39
N SER A 265 19.76 13.14 19.26
CA SER A 265 18.54 13.91 19.50
C SER A 265 17.46 13.55 18.49
N TYR A 266 17.78 13.51 17.19
CA TYR A 266 16.85 13.12 16.13
C TYR A 266 16.26 11.73 16.44
N GLN A 267 17.09 10.73 16.70
CA GLN A 267 16.65 9.37 17.02
C GLN A 267 15.82 9.28 18.30
N PHE A 268 16.14 10.08 19.32
CA PHE A 268 15.37 10.12 20.55
C PHE A 268 14.00 10.79 20.36
N PHE A 269 13.96 11.90 19.63
CA PHE A 269 12.72 12.60 19.32
C PHE A 269 11.83 11.82 18.36
N THR A 270 12.37 11.13 17.34
CA THR A 270 11.56 10.24 16.51
C THR A 270 10.94 9.12 17.33
N PHE A 271 11.62 8.61 18.36
CA PHE A 271 11.04 7.63 19.28
C PHE A 271 9.94 8.23 20.17
N ILE A 272 10.15 9.40 20.78
CA ILE A 272 9.13 10.07 21.60
C ILE A 272 7.90 10.42 20.78
N PHE A 273 8.09 11.02 19.61
CA PHE A 273 7.00 11.44 18.73
C PHE A 273 6.49 10.30 17.84
N SER A 274 6.98 9.08 18.02
CA SER A 274 6.45 7.91 17.30
C SER A 274 4.99 7.66 17.67
N ASP A 275 4.24 7.13 16.71
CA ASP A 275 2.84 6.82 16.92
C ASP A 275 2.66 5.72 17.99
N TRP A 276 3.61 4.78 18.09
CA TRP A 276 3.66 3.76 19.15
C TRP A 276 3.70 4.37 20.54
N HIS A 277 4.55 5.39 20.73
CA HIS A 277 4.69 6.07 22.00
C HIS A 277 3.45 6.89 22.36
N LYS A 278 2.85 7.57 21.38
CA LYS A 278 1.59 8.31 21.56
C LYS A 278 0.48 7.37 22.06
N VAL A 279 0.29 6.22 21.40
CA VAL A 279 -0.71 5.22 21.82
C VAL A 279 -0.42 4.72 23.23
N LYS A 280 0.85 4.41 23.55
CA LYS A 280 1.25 3.98 24.91
C LYS A 280 0.79 4.98 25.97
N MET A 281 1.05 6.25 25.72
CA MET A 281 0.72 7.33 26.64
C MET A 281 -0.79 7.55 26.72
N MET A 282 -1.53 7.37 25.63
CA MET A 282 -3.01 7.36 25.65
C MET A 282 -3.55 6.21 26.47
N CYS A 283 -3.04 5.00 26.31
CA CYS A 283 -3.48 3.86 27.13
C CYS A 283 -3.18 4.09 28.62
N ARG A 284 -2.05 4.73 28.98
CA ARG A 284 -1.78 5.11 30.38
C ARG A 284 -2.76 6.15 30.90
N TYR A 285 -3.11 7.14 30.08
CA TYR A 285 -4.10 8.15 30.40
C TYR A 285 -5.51 7.57 30.58
N VAL A 286 -5.89 6.58 29.76
CA VAL A 286 -7.18 5.87 29.88
C VAL A 286 -7.24 5.04 31.17
N ARG A 287 -6.14 4.38 31.56
CA ARG A 287 -6.05 3.56 32.77
C ARG A 287 -6.09 4.36 34.07
N ASN A 288 -5.46 5.54 34.07
CA ASN A 288 -5.21 6.28 35.30
C ASN A 288 -6.02 7.58 35.33
N GLU A 289 -7.12 7.60 36.09
CA GLU A 289 -7.92 8.82 36.28
C GLU A 289 -7.10 9.98 36.88
N SER A 290 -6.04 9.69 37.64
CA SER A 290 -5.13 10.71 38.17
C SER A 290 -4.44 11.55 37.09
N TRP A 291 -4.37 11.05 35.84
CA TRP A 291 -3.82 11.75 34.68
C TRP A 291 -4.82 12.69 34.01
N HIS A 292 -6.09 12.72 34.40
CA HIS A 292 -7.11 13.62 33.83
C HIS A 292 -6.99 15.06 34.37
N ARG A 293 -5.76 15.48 34.70
CA ARG A 293 -5.41 16.82 35.20
C ARG A 293 -4.60 17.57 34.15
N ALA A 294 -4.69 18.90 34.18
CA ALA A 294 -3.99 19.77 33.24
C ALA A 294 -2.48 19.50 33.12
N LEU A 295 -1.84 19.09 34.23
CA LEU A 295 -0.41 18.75 34.28
C LEU A 295 -0.01 17.64 33.29
N MET A 296 -0.90 16.67 33.03
CA MET A 296 -0.65 15.59 32.08
C MET A 296 -1.35 15.83 30.73
N GLU A 297 -2.53 16.44 30.74
CA GLU A 297 -3.27 16.72 29.50
C GLU A 297 -2.52 17.66 28.56
N VAL A 298 -1.85 18.70 29.07
CA VAL A 298 -1.15 19.68 28.22
C VAL A 298 0.06 19.04 27.50
N PRO A 299 1.00 18.36 28.18
CA PRO A 299 2.09 17.66 27.50
C PRO A 299 1.61 16.63 26.49
N LEU A 300 0.55 15.88 26.81
CA LEU A 300 0.00 14.88 25.89
C LEU A 300 -0.68 15.51 24.68
N LYS A 301 -1.34 16.66 24.83
CA LYS A 301 -1.86 17.44 23.69
C LYS A 301 -0.72 17.89 22.78
N VAL A 302 0.37 18.40 23.34
CA VAL A 302 1.56 18.82 22.57
C VAL A 302 2.17 17.62 21.85
N LEU A 303 2.38 16.50 22.56
CA LEU A 303 2.92 15.26 21.99
C LEU A 303 2.11 14.78 20.78
N CYS A 304 0.78 14.79 20.88
CA CYS A 304 -0.10 14.35 19.80
C CYS A 304 -0.38 15.42 18.74
N HIS A 305 -0.05 16.70 19.00
CA HIS A 305 -0.15 17.76 18.00
C HIS A 305 0.98 17.65 16.97
N PHE A 306 2.19 17.30 17.42
CA PHE A 306 3.30 17.00 16.52
C PHE A 306 3.10 15.63 15.88
N SER A 307 2.48 15.63 14.69
CA SER A 307 2.46 14.49 13.80
C SER A 307 3.90 14.19 13.36
N THR A 308 4.33 12.95 13.51
CA THR A 308 5.60 12.50 12.93
C THR A 308 5.54 12.74 11.42
N ILE A 309 6.65 13.23 10.84
CA ILE A 309 6.80 13.61 9.42
C ILE A 309 6.59 12.41 8.47
N THR A 310 6.45 11.20 9.01
CA THR A 310 6.29 9.95 8.27
C THR A 310 4.86 9.79 7.79
N ARG A 311 4.54 10.45 6.68
CA ARG A 311 3.39 10.06 5.85
C ARG A 311 3.73 8.70 5.26
N TYR A 312 3.12 7.63 5.79
CA TYR A 312 3.44 6.25 5.40
C TYR A 312 2.95 5.93 3.99
N TRP A 313 1.95 6.66 3.51
CA TRP A 313 1.52 6.63 2.13
C TRP A 313 1.88 7.93 1.40
N LYS A 314 2.44 7.81 0.19
CA LYS A 314 2.90 8.97 -0.59
C LYS A 314 1.76 9.92 -1.02
N GLY A 315 0.51 9.46 -0.99
CA GLY A 315 -0.63 10.25 -1.46
C GLY A 315 -0.75 10.29 -2.98
N THR A 316 -0.07 9.39 -3.68
CA THR A 316 -0.01 9.34 -5.14
C THR A 316 -0.47 7.98 -5.66
N ILE A 317 -1.09 7.98 -6.84
CA ILE A 317 -1.42 6.78 -7.60
C ILE A 317 -0.62 6.75 -8.90
N GLY A 318 -0.23 5.55 -9.33
CA GLY A 318 0.31 5.33 -10.66
C GLY A 318 -0.76 5.51 -11.72
N GLN A 319 -0.36 5.94 -12.91
CA GLN A 319 -1.22 6.10 -14.08
C GLN A 319 -0.54 5.47 -15.27
N TYR A 320 -1.30 4.65 -15.98
CA TYR A 320 -0.89 4.04 -17.23
C TYR A 320 -2.07 4.05 -18.19
N PHE A 321 -1.86 4.61 -19.38
CA PHE A 321 -2.82 4.60 -20.47
C PHE A 321 -2.22 3.83 -21.64
N LEU A 322 -2.76 2.63 -21.90
CA LEU A 322 -2.20 1.70 -22.88
C LEU A 322 -2.19 2.32 -24.29
N LEU A 323 -3.29 2.99 -24.66
CA LEU A 323 -3.43 3.62 -25.98
C LEU A 323 -2.58 4.89 -26.15
N ASP A 324 -2.06 5.47 -25.07
CA ASP A 324 -1.15 6.63 -25.14
C ASP A 324 0.31 6.20 -25.30
N ASN A 325 0.64 4.94 -24.97
CA ASN A 325 1.99 4.37 -24.97
C ASN A 325 2.31 3.51 -26.22
N ILE A 326 1.51 3.67 -27.27
CA ILE A 326 1.65 2.96 -28.55
C ILE A 326 3.01 3.32 -29.17
N HIS A 327 3.34 4.60 -29.28
CA HIS A 327 4.64 5.00 -29.80
C HIS A 327 5.71 4.84 -28.71
N PRO A 328 6.76 4.04 -28.93
CA PRO A 328 7.84 3.92 -27.95
C PRO A 328 8.47 5.29 -27.71
N HIS A 329 8.74 5.59 -26.44
CA HIS A 329 9.35 6.86 -26.06
C HIS A 329 10.69 7.03 -26.77
N TRP A 330 10.99 8.23 -27.28
CA TRP A 330 12.22 8.47 -28.06
C TRP A 330 13.50 8.07 -27.31
N ILE A 331 13.50 8.21 -25.98
CA ILE A 331 14.59 7.75 -25.09
C ILE A 331 14.80 6.24 -25.21
N LYS A 332 13.75 5.43 -25.31
CA LYS A 332 13.88 3.98 -25.52
C LYS A 332 14.55 3.70 -26.86
N THR A 333 14.10 4.37 -27.92
CA THR A 333 14.71 4.25 -29.26
C THR A 333 16.19 4.65 -29.25
N PHE A 334 16.52 5.71 -28.53
CA PHE A 334 17.89 6.16 -28.33
C PHE A 334 18.73 5.14 -27.54
N LEU A 335 18.20 4.55 -26.47
CA LEU A 335 18.93 3.59 -25.65
C LEU A 335 19.09 2.22 -26.31
N SER A 336 18.11 1.78 -27.11
CA SER A 336 18.26 0.56 -27.91
C SER A 336 19.41 0.67 -28.91
N TRP A 337 19.71 1.89 -29.39
CA TRP A 337 20.87 2.13 -30.24
C TRP A 337 22.20 1.81 -29.51
N PHE A 338 22.23 1.95 -28.19
CA PHE A 338 23.38 1.57 -27.35
C PHE A 338 23.26 0.17 -26.72
N SER A 339 22.29 -0.65 -27.17
CA SER A 339 22.01 -1.98 -26.58
C SER A 339 21.73 -1.95 -25.07
N ILE A 340 21.20 -0.82 -24.56
CA ILE A 340 20.81 -0.68 -23.16
C ILE A 340 19.34 -1.06 -23.03
N GLU A 341 19.07 -2.29 -22.59
CA GLU A 341 17.73 -2.70 -22.18
C GLU A 341 17.56 -2.52 -20.68
N ALA A 342 16.74 -1.54 -20.29
CA ALA A 342 16.40 -1.29 -18.89
C ALA A 342 14.88 -1.40 -18.70
N LYS A 343 14.39 -2.60 -18.34
CA LYS A 343 12.97 -2.84 -18.06
C LYS A 343 12.38 -1.84 -17.04
N ALA A 344 13.16 -1.47 -16.03
CA ALA A 344 12.75 -0.47 -15.04
C ALA A 344 12.57 0.93 -15.65
N LEU A 345 13.41 1.30 -16.63
CA LEU A 345 13.27 2.55 -17.35
C LEU A 345 12.04 2.54 -18.26
N ASP A 346 11.77 1.43 -18.94
CA ASP A 346 10.56 1.26 -19.73
C ASP A 346 9.30 1.49 -18.88
N SER A 347 9.25 0.87 -17.70
CA SER A 347 8.15 1.10 -16.74
C SER A 347 8.05 2.57 -16.31
N TRP A 348 9.18 3.22 -16.01
CA TRP A 348 9.20 4.63 -15.63
C TRP A 348 8.74 5.56 -16.76
N LEU A 349 9.15 5.30 -18.01
CA LEU A 349 8.78 6.10 -19.18
C LEU A 349 7.30 5.97 -19.54
N MET A 350 6.71 4.80 -19.28
CA MET A 350 5.30 4.53 -19.60
C MET A 350 4.32 4.99 -18.51
N THR A 351 4.81 5.28 -17.30
CA THR A 351 3.96 5.59 -16.15
C THR A 351 4.06 7.05 -15.73
N ARG A 352 2.97 7.55 -15.15
CA ARG A 352 2.96 8.84 -14.43
C ARG A 352 2.54 8.60 -12.99
N SER A 353 3.13 9.33 -12.06
CA SER A 353 2.68 9.35 -10.66
C SER A 353 1.91 10.64 -10.44
N ILE A 354 0.63 10.54 -10.08
CA ILE A 354 -0.24 11.70 -9.83
C ILE A 354 -0.71 11.70 -8.39
N ARG A 355 -1.01 12.88 -7.84
CA ARG A 355 -1.64 12.99 -6.52
C ARG A 355 -3.07 12.45 -6.58
N LEU A 356 -3.46 11.62 -5.62
CA LEU A 356 -4.85 11.19 -5.47
C LEU A 356 -5.68 12.38 -4.99
N THR A 357 -6.69 12.74 -5.75
CA THR A 357 -7.61 13.82 -5.41
C THR A 357 -8.73 13.31 -4.50
N PRO A 358 -9.25 14.14 -3.57
CA PRO A 358 -10.36 13.75 -2.70
C PRO A 358 -11.59 13.28 -3.48
N GLU A 359 -11.86 13.85 -4.65
CA GLU A 359 -12.96 13.49 -5.52
C GLU A 359 -12.91 12.00 -5.92
N VAL A 360 -11.71 11.52 -6.31
CA VAL A 360 -11.47 10.13 -6.70
C VAL A 360 -11.63 9.20 -5.50
N SER A 361 -11.00 9.54 -4.38
CA SER A 361 -11.02 8.68 -3.20
C SER A 361 -12.42 8.63 -2.56
N HIS A 362 -13.13 9.77 -2.50
CA HIS A 362 -14.49 9.86 -1.98
C HIS A 362 -15.50 9.14 -2.88
N ALA A 363 -15.31 9.12 -4.21
CA ALA A 363 -16.16 8.33 -5.09
C ALA A 363 -16.13 6.83 -4.73
N VAL A 364 -14.94 6.29 -4.48
CA VAL A 364 -14.76 4.90 -4.03
C VAL A 364 -15.43 4.65 -2.68
N LEU A 365 -15.27 5.55 -1.71
CA LEU A 365 -15.89 5.41 -0.39
C LEU A 365 -17.41 5.54 -0.41
N ARG A 366 -17.96 6.42 -1.25
CA ARG A 366 -19.41 6.54 -1.46
C ARG A 366 -19.98 5.26 -2.06
N GLU A 367 -19.31 4.68 -3.05
CA GLU A 367 -19.72 3.38 -3.59
C GLU A 367 -19.64 2.28 -2.52
N LEU A 368 -18.64 2.30 -1.64
CA LEU A 368 -18.55 1.34 -0.54
C LEU A 368 -19.77 1.42 0.39
N LYS A 369 -20.22 2.64 0.73
CA LYS A 369 -21.46 2.83 1.52
C LYS A 369 -22.69 2.26 0.79
N ASN A 370 -22.73 2.40 -0.53
CA ASN A 370 -23.86 1.96 -1.35
C ASN A 370 -23.93 0.44 -1.58
N CYS A 371 -22.83 -0.30 -1.42
CA CYS A 371 -22.77 -1.73 -1.71
C CYS A 371 -23.58 -2.61 -0.72
N ASN A 372 -23.92 -2.11 0.47
CA ASN A 372 -24.68 -2.83 1.51
C ASN A 372 -24.19 -4.29 1.76
N GLY A 373 -22.87 -4.49 1.80
CA GLY A 373 -22.22 -5.78 2.00
C GLY A 373 -22.04 -6.64 0.75
N ASN A 374 -22.63 -6.26 -0.39
CA ASN A 374 -22.52 -7.02 -1.64
C ASN A 374 -21.71 -6.25 -2.69
N ILE A 375 -20.38 -6.38 -2.62
CA ILE A 375 -19.48 -5.78 -3.60
C ILE A 375 -19.49 -6.65 -4.86
N THR A 376 -19.93 -6.04 -5.95
CA THR A 376 -20.06 -6.68 -7.26
C THR A 376 -18.92 -6.25 -8.18
N ASP A 377 -18.74 -6.94 -9.29
CA ASP A 377 -17.60 -6.78 -10.20
C ASP A 377 -17.75 -5.59 -11.18
N GLY A 378 -18.50 -4.54 -10.84
CA GLY A 378 -18.81 -3.40 -11.72
C GLY A 378 -19.86 -3.74 -12.80
N ARG A 379 -19.75 -4.89 -13.46
CA ARG A 379 -20.74 -5.35 -14.45
C ARG A 379 -22.05 -5.72 -13.82
N MET A 380 -22.01 -6.56 -12.78
CA MET A 380 -23.21 -6.95 -12.07
C MET A 380 -23.89 -5.71 -11.47
N TRP A 381 -23.12 -4.70 -11.07
CA TRP A 381 -23.65 -3.39 -10.71
C TRP A 381 -24.36 -2.71 -11.89
N LEU A 382 -23.70 -2.57 -13.05
CA LEU A 382 -24.31 -1.95 -14.24
C LEU A 382 -25.57 -2.69 -14.72
N TYR A 383 -25.53 -4.02 -14.69
CA TYR A 383 -26.66 -4.88 -15.04
C TYR A 383 -27.82 -4.71 -14.05
N GLN A 384 -27.55 -4.73 -12.75
CA GLN A 384 -28.56 -4.48 -11.71
C GLN A 384 -29.16 -3.07 -11.81
N LYS A 385 -28.40 -2.11 -12.34
CA LYS A 385 -28.87 -0.75 -12.65
C LYS A 385 -29.60 -0.64 -13.99
N GLY A 386 -29.67 -1.71 -14.78
CA GLY A 386 -30.32 -1.74 -16.10
C GLY A 386 -29.56 -0.97 -17.19
N ILE A 387 -28.27 -0.70 -16.98
CA ILE A 387 -27.46 0.15 -17.86
C ILE A 387 -26.85 -0.66 -19.02
N ILE A 388 -26.38 -1.88 -18.73
CA ILE A 388 -25.78 -2.78 -19.72
C ILE A 388 -26.50 -4.13 -19.75
N ASP A 389 -26.47 -4.76 -20.92
CA ASP A 389 -26.93 -6.15 -21.07
C ASP A 389 -25.83 -7.11 -20.59
N MET A 390 -26.23 -8.23 -19.95
CA MET A 390 -25.29 -9.20 -19.39
C MET A 390 -24.41 -9.88 -20.45
N ASP A 391 -24.86 -9.89 -21.71
CA ASP A 391 -24.12 -10.47 -22.84
C ASP A 391 -22.89 -9.64 -23.25
N LEU A 392 -22.79 -8.37 -22.82
CA LEU A 392 -21.70 -7.46 -23.22
C LEU A 392 -20.31 -7.93 -22.77
N ASP A 393 -20.22 -8.86 -21.81
CA ASP A 393 -18.93 -9.26 -21.24
C ASP A 393 -18.90 -10.72 -20.75
N ARG A 394 -19.51 -11.62 -21.50
CA ARG A 394 -19.63 -13.05 -21.16
C ARG A 394 -18.29 -13.76 -20.88
N ASP A 395 -17.15 -13.23 -21.32
CA ASP A 395 -15.83 -13.88 -21.22
C ASP A 395 -15.33 -14.12 -19.79
N VAL A 396 -15.69 -13.31 -18.80
CA VAL A 396 -15.21 -13.52 -17.41
C VAL A 396 -15.93 -14.69 -16.74
N LEU A 397 -17.18 -14.99 -17.14
CA LEU A 397 -17.91 -16.17 -16.68
C LEU A 397 -17.24 -17.49 -17.14
N LEU A 398 -16.30 -17.41 -18.09
CA LEU A 398 -15.57 -18.54 -18.67
C LEU A 398 -14.17 -18.75 -18.05
N GLY A 399 -13.88 -18.13 -16.89
CA GLY A 399 -12.60 -18.31 -16.20
C GLY A 399 -11.43 -17.52 -16.80
N ASN A 400 -11.73 -16.45 -17.55
CA ASN A 400 -10.70 -15.54 -18.02
C ASN A 400 -10.15 -14.66 -16.88
N PRO A 401 -8.86 -14.28 -16.94
CA PRO A 401 -8.22 -13.43 -15.93
C PRO A 401 -8.93 -12.08 -15.81
N TYR A 402 -9.03 -11.53 -14.61
CA TYR A 402 -9.54 -10.16 -14.39
C TYR A 402 -8.75 -9.11 -15.18
N ALA A 403 -7.50 -9.40 -15.53
CA ALA A 403 -6.68 -8.56 -16.39
C ALA A 403 -7.34 -8.29 -17.75
N ASN A 404 -7.97 -9.30 -18.37
CA ASN A 404 -8.66 -9.11 -19.64
C ASN A 404 -9.80 -8.10 -19.47
N TYR A 405 -10.58 -8.29 -18.41
CA TYR A 405 -11.76 -7.49 -18.12
C TYR A 405 -11.41 -6.01 -17.86
N ILE A 406 -10.49 -5.76 -16.93
CA ILE A 406 -10.01 -4.40 -16.63
C ILE A 406 -9.44 -3.73 -17.89
N LEU A 407 -8.68 -4.46 -18.73
CA LEU A 407 -8.12 -3.91 -19.96
C LEU A 407 -9.18 -3.54 -20.98
N LYS A 408 -10.22 -4.37 -21.19
CA LYS A 408 -11.34 -4.04 -22.08
C LYS A 408 -11.98 -2.72 -21.69
N TRP A 409 -12.33 -2.57 -20.40
CA TRP A 409 -12.95 -1.35 -19.91
C TRP A 409 -12.01 -0.16 -19.91
N HIS A 410 -10.71 -0.36 -19.67
CA HIS A 410 -9.71 0.69 -19.79
C HIS A 410 -9.59 1.23 -21.21
N ILE A 411 -9.54 0.33 -22.19
CA ILE A 411 -9.58 0.67 -23.61
C ILE A 411 -10.88 1.41 -23.94
N ALA A 412 -12.03 0.90 -23.48
CA ALA A 412 -13.32 1.52 -23.74
C ALA A 412 -13.40 2.95 -23.18
N THR A 413 -12.95 3.14 -21.94
CA THR A 413 -12.91 4.44 -21.26
C THR A 413 -11.99 5.41 -22.02
N SER A 414 -10.83 4.94 -22.49
CA SER A 414 -9.89 5.74 -23.29
C SER A 414 -10.48 6.13 -24.65
N ILE A 415 -11.24 5.25 -25.29
CA ILE A 415 -11.93 5.57 -26.55
C ILE A 415 -13.02 6.63 -26.31
N CYS A 416 -13.79 6.53 -25.23
CA CYS A 416 -14.77 7.56 -24.87
C CYS A 416 -14.10 8.93 -24.65
N ASP A 417 -12.91 8.97 -24.05
CA ASP A 417 -12.12 10.20 -23.85
C ASP A 417 -11.63 10.81 -25.17
N TYR A 418 -11.19 9.97 -26.11
CA TYR A 418 -10.83 10.45 -27.45
C TYR A 418 -12.03 11.03 -28.20
N GLY A 419 -13.23 10.45 -28.01
CA GLY A 419 -14.48 10.97 -28.58
C GLY A 419 -14.83 12.37 -28.06
N LEU A 420 -14.69 12.59 -26.76
CA LEU A 420 -14.85 13.91 -26.13
C LEU A 420 -13.96 14.99 -26.79
N SER A 421 -12.70 14.64 -27.08
CA SER A 421 -11.76 15.57 -27.72
C SER A 421 -12.16 15.94 -29.16
N MET A 422 -13.00 15.14 -29.82
CA MET A 422 -13.53 15.43 -31.15
C MET A 422 -14.79 16.29 -31.14
N GLU A 423 -15.56 16.26 -30.05
CA GLU A 423 -16.82 16.99 -29.90
C GLU A 423 -16.65 18.52 -29.74
N ASN A 424 -15.42 19.06 -29.85
CA ASN A 424 -15.05 20.49 -29.99
C ASN A 424 -16.25 21.45 -29.89
N GLY A 425 -16.64 21.89 -28.68
CA GLY A 425 -17.71 22.89 -28.57
C GLY A 425 -18.40 23.09 -27.23
N ALA A 426 -18.29 22.20 -26.27
CA ALA A 426 -18.87 22.42 -24.94
C ALA A 426 -17.80 22.24 -23.86
N THR A 427 -17.07 23.31 -23.55
CA THR A 427 -16.63 23.50 -22.17
C THR A 427 -17.90 23.66 -21.34
N THR A 428 -18.55 22.56 -21.02
CA THR A 428 -19.57 22.57 -19.98
C THR A 428 -18.83 22.98 -18.72
N THR A 429 -19.14 24.15 -18.19
CA THR A 429 -18.76 24.57 -16.84
C THR A 429 -19.48 23.73 -15.77
N ASP A 430 -19.78 22.47 -16.11
CA ASP A 430 -20.50 21.55 -15.27
C ASP A 430 -19.49 20.80 -14.42
N ASP A 431 -19.37 21.26 -13.17
CA ASP A 431 -18.47 20.67 -12.19
C ASP A 431 -18.77 19.17 -11.98
N GLU A 432 -20.01 18.70 -12.16
CA GLU A 432 -20.34 17.27 -12.01
C GLU A 432 -19.76 16.42 -13.13
N PHE A 433 -19.92 16.86 -14.36
CA PHE A 433 -19.30 16.22 -15.52
C PHE A 433 -17.78 16.13 -15.36
N ALA A 434 -17.11 17.23 -15.00
CA ALA A 434 -15.66 17.27 -14.82
C ALA A 434 -15.19 16.31 -13.72
N ARG A 435 -15.91 16.24 -12.59
CA ARG A 435 -15.62 15.28 -11.50
C ARG A 435 -15.77 13.84 -11.95
N ASN A 436 -16.85 13.50 -12.63
CA ASN A 436 -17.10 12.12 -13.07
C ASN A 436 -16.06 11.67 -14.11
N HIS A 437 -15.72 12.54 -15.07
CA HIS A 437 -14.64 12.31 -16.02
C HIS A 437 -13.31 12.06 -15.31
N GLU A 438 -12.97 12.91 -14.34
CA GLU A 438 -11.74 12.77 -13.56
C GLU A 438 -11.69 11.44 -12.78
N VAL A 439 -12.77 11.08 -12.09
CA VAL A 439 -12.89 9.82 -11.33
C VAL A 439 -12.67 8.62 -12.25
N ALA A 440 -13.41 8.58 -13.37
CA ALA A 440 -13.32 7.48 -14.33
C ALA A 440 -11.91 7.35 -14.91
N MET A 441 -11.32 8.44 -15.41
CA MET A 441 -9.99 8.41 -16.03
C MET A 441 -8.90 8.03 -15.04
N LYS A 442 -8.89 8.62 -13.84
CA LYS A 442 -7.86 8.33 -12.84
C LYS A 442 -7.94 6.90 -12.31
N LEU A 443 -9.14 6.39 -12.03
CA LEU A 443 -9.30 5.00 -11.59
C LEU A 443 -8.99 4.01 -12.71
N SER A 444 -9.41 4.31 -13.95
CA SER A 444 -9.08 3.49 -15.12
C SER A 444 -7.57 3.39 -15.33
N GLY A 445 -6.88 4.53 -15.37
CA GLY A 445 -5.43 4.59 -15.53
C GLY A 445 -4.68 3.95 -14.37
N TYR A 446 -5.24 3.98 -13.16
CA TYR A 446 -4.66 3.30 -12.00
C TYR A 446 -4.84 1.78 -12.07
N CYS A 447 -6.02 1.28 -12.46
CA CYS A 447 -6.24 -0.16 -12.61
C CYS A 447 -5.33 -0.76 -13.71
N ALA A 448 -5.17 -0.04 -14.84
CA ALA A 448 -4.22 -0.44 -15.87
C ALA A 448 -2.76 -0.41 -15.36
N TYR A 449 -2.39 0.59 -14.55
CA TYR A 449 -1.08 0.64 -13.89
C TYR A 449 -0.86 -0.57 -12.96
N LEU A 450 -1.86 -0.92 -12.16
CA LEU A 450 -1.77 -2.07 -11.26
C LEU A 450 -1.53 -3.36 -12.04
N LEU A 451 -2.26 -3.61 -13.12
CA LEU A 451 -2.05 -4.82 -13.92
C LEU A 451 -0.69 -4.88 -14.60
N ALA A 452 -0.19 -3.74 -15.06
CA ALA A 452 1.03 -3.68 -15.84
C ALA A 452 2.30 -3.70 -14.97
N PHE A 453 2.26 -3.02 -13.81
CA PHE A 453 3.44 -2.71 -13.02
C PHE A 453 3.36 -3.18 -11.56
N GLN A 454 2.16 -3.43 -11.04
CA GLN A 454 1.92 -3.97 -9.68
C GLN A 454 0.99 -5.20 -9.66
N PRO A 455 1.17 -6.19 -10.57
CA PRO A 455 0.22 -7.29 -10.73
C PRO A 455 0.10 -8.17 -9.47
N GLU A 456 1.05 -8.07 -8.54
CA GLU A 456 1.05 -8.77 -7.26
C GLU A 456 -0.05 -8.29 -6.30
N LEU A 457 -0.57 -7.08 -6.49
CA LEU A 457 -1.60 -6.46 -5.66
C LEU A 457 -3.03 -6.77 -6.13
N VAL A 458 -3.19 -7.41 -7.29
CA VAL A 458 -4.48 -7.80 -7.85
C VAL A 458 -4.67 -9.31 -7.66
N GLN A 459 -5.91 -9.77 -7.49
CA GLN A 459 -6.25 -11.21 -7.27
C GLN A 459 -5.93 -12.13 -8.46
N ASP A 460 -5.35 -11.61 -9.54
CA ASP A 460 -5.15 -12.34 -10.78
C ASP A 460 -3.77 -13.01 -10.84
N ASN A 461 -3.59 -13.96 -11.77
CA ASN A 461 -2.31 -14.58 -12.03
C ASN A 461 -1.30 -13.54 -12.54
N THR A 462 -0.33 -13.21 -11.68
CA THR A 462 0.69 -12.17 -11.93
C THR A 462 1.32 -12.22 -13.33
N TYR A 463 1.75 -13.42 -13.76
CA TYR A 463 2.38 -13.60 -15.07
C TYR A 463 1.39 -13.38 -16.20
N ARG A 464 0.21 -14.01 -16.09
CA ARG A 464 -0.83 -13.91 -17.11
C ARG A 464 -1.28 -12.46 -17.28
N SER A 465 -1.54 -11.73 -16.19
CA SER A 465 -1.89 -10.30 -16.22
C SER A 465 -0.86 -9.47 -16.99
N THR A 466 0.42 -9.63 -16.64
CA THR A 466 1.50 -8.87 -17.29
C THR A 466 1.60 -9.21 -18.77
N SER A 467 1.53 -10.50 -19.12
CA SER A 467 1.58 -10.95 -20.52
C SER A 467 0.40 -10.45 -21.34
N THR A 468 -0.80 -10.41 -20.75
CA THR A 468 -2.02 -9.88 -21.38
C THR A 468 -1.87 -8.40 -21.69
N VAL A 469 -1.36 -7.60 -20.75
CA VAL A 469 -1.11 -6.16 -20.97
C VAL A 469 -0.10 -5.98 -22.10
N GLN A 470 1.00 -6.72 -22.08
CA GLN A 470 2.06 -6.62 -23.10
C GLN A 470 1.56 -7.01 -24.49
N GLY A 471 0.84 -8.13 -24.61
CA GLY A 471 0.24 -8.56 -25.87
C GLY A 471 -0.79 -7.56 -26.40
N THR A 472 -1.62 -7.00 -25.51
CA THR A 472 -2.60 -5.97 -25.89
C THR A 472 -1.91 -4.67 -26.34
N LEU A 473 -0.84 -4.27 -25.67
CA LEU A 473 -0.03 -3.11 -26.08
C LEU A 473 0.61 -3.35 -27.46
N GLN A 474 1.12 -4.55 -27.72
CA GLN A 474 1.69 -4.90 -29.02
C GLN A 474 0.63 -4.87 -30.12
N ASN A 475 -0.53 -5.49 -29.88
CA ASN A 475 -1.67 -5.42 -30.79
C ASN A 475 -2.09 -3.97 -31.09
N ALA A 476 -2.12 -3.11 -30.05
CA ALA A 476 -2.41 -1.70 -30.22
C ALA A 476 -1.34 -0.96 -31.04
N ARG A 477 -0.06 -1.30 -30.86
CA ARG A 477 1.07 -0.79 -31.66
C ARG A 477 0.92 -1.12 -33.13
N ASP A 478 0.66 -2.38 -33.43
CA ASP A 478 0.56 -2.86 -34.80
C ASP A 478 -0.68 -2.29 -35.48
N PHE A 479 -1.80 -2.21 -34.76
CA PHE A 479 -3.05 -1.69 -35.32
C PHE A 479 -3.09 -0.17 -35.47
N LEU A 480 -2.51 0.59 -34.52
CA LEU A 480 -2.64 2.05 -34.46
C LEU A 480 -1.34 2.79 -34.78
N GLY A 481 -0.26 2.10 -35.15
CA GLY A 481 1.05 2.71 -35.41
C GLY A 481 1.05 3.81 -36.49
N GLY A 482 0.06 3.81 -37.40
CA GLY A 482 -0.12 4.87 -38.39
C GLY A 482 -0.85 6.13 -37.88
N CYS A 483 -1.48 6.06 -36.70
CA CYS A 483 -2.30 7.15 -36.17
C CYS A 483 -1.43 8.22 -35.49
N LYS A 484 -1.66 9.48 -35.86
CA LYS A 484 -0.94 10.67 -35.38
C LYS A 484 -1.75 11.53 -34.41
N SER A 485 -3.07 11.34 -34.34
CA SER A 485 -3.96 12.11 -33.46
C SER A 485 -4.94 11.22 -32.69
N HIS A 486 -5.49 11.73 -31.59
CA HIS A 486 -6.55 11.05 -30.84
C HIS A 486 -7.80 10.83 -31.70
N GLY A 487 -8.12 11.77 -32.59
CA GLY A 487 -9.26 11.63 -33.51
C GLY A 487 -9.09 10.49 -34.52
N GLU A 488 -7.87 10.27 -35.03
CA GLU A 488 -7.58 9.11 -35.90
C GLU A 488 -7.68 7.79 -35.14
N LYS A 489 -7.13 7.73 -33.92
CA LYS A 489 -7.27 6.55 -33.04
C LYS A 489 -8.74 6.25 -32.76
N TYR A 490 -9.53 7.27 -32.42
CA TYR A 490 -10.95 7.14 -32.14
C TYR A 490 -11.70 6.50 -33.30
N LYS A 491 -11.60 7.07 -34.51
CA LYS A 491 -12.30 6.56 -35.69
C LYS A 491 -11.96 5.10 -35.97
N LYS A 492 -10.66 4.77 -35.96
CA LYS A 492 -10.18 3.41 -36.26
C LYS A 492 -10.62 2.39 -35.21
N LEU A 493 -10.66 2.79 -33.94
CA LEU A 493 -11.14 1.93 -32.85
C LEU A 493 -12.67 1.77 -32.89
N ILE A 494 -13.44 2.80 -33.20
CA ILE A 494 -14.90 2.67 -33.37
C ILE A 494 -15.23 1.72 -34.52
N GLU A 495 -14.53 1.82 -35.67
CA GLU A 495 -14.68 0.86 -36.77
C GLU A 495 -14.36 -0.57 -36.32
N LEU A 496 -13.25 -0.78 -35.61
CA LEU A 496 -12.88 -2.09 -35.06
C LEU A 496 -13.96 -2.64 -34.11
N GLY A 497 -14.50 -1.80 -33.23
CA GLY A 497 -15.55 -2.17 -32.29
C GLY A 497 -16.85 -2.59 -33.00
N ARG A 498 -17.24 -1.87 -34.05
CA ARG A 498 -18.40 -2.21 -34.88
C ARG A 498 -18.21 -3.54 -35.60
N SER A 499 -17.03 -3.77 -36.19
CA SER A 499 -16.70 -5.06 -36.81
C SER A 499 -16.76 -6.21 -35.80
N LYS A 500 -16.31 -5.98 -34.56
CA LYS A 500 -16.40 -6.99 -33.49
C LYS A 500 -17.84 -7.32 -33.13
N ILE A 501 -18.72 -6.32 -33.00
CA ILE A 501 -20.15 -6.54 -32.69
C ILE A 501 -20.82 -7.38 -33.78
N VAL A 502 -20.58 -7.05 -35.06
CA VAL A 502 -21.12 -7.80 -36.19
C VAL A 502 -20.64 -9.26 -36.16
N MET A 503 -19.34 -9.46 -35.95
CA MET A 503 -18.76 -10.80 -35.85
C MET A 503 -19.34 -11.61 -34.69
N ASP A 504 -19.52 -11.02 -33.51
CA ASP A 504 -20.08 -11.71 -32.36
C ASP A 504 -21.54 -12.12 -32.60
N HIS A 505 -22.32 -11.28 -33.29
CA HIS A 505 -23.68 -11.62 -33.70
C HIS A 505 -23.70 -12.78 -34.70
N GLU A 506 -22.83 -12.77 -35.71
CA GLU A 506 -22.70 -13.87 -36.68
C GLU A 506 -22.26 -15.17 -36.01
N MET A 507 -21.29 -15.11 -35.10
CA MET A 507 -20.81 -16.25 -34.31
C MET A 507 -21.91 -16.84 -33.44
N ALA A 508 -22.68 -15.98 -32.76
CA ALA A 508 -23.80 -16.42 -31.93
C ALA A 508 -24.90 -17.09 -32.76
N GLN A 509 -25.18 -16.58 -33.96
CA GLN A 509 -26.16 -17.17 -34.87
C GLN A 509 -25.68 -18.55 -35.37
N LYS A 510 -24.46 -18.64 -35.90
CA LYS A 510 -23.88 -19.92 -36.36
C LYS A 510 -23.82 -20.95 -35.23
N SER A 511 -23.47 -20.52 -34.02
CA SER A 511 -23.46 -21.38 -32.83
C SER A 511 -24.85 -21.92 -32.50
N LYS A 512 -25.89 -21.06 -32.55
CA LYS A 512 -27.28 -21.50 -32.36
C LYS A 512 -27.69 -22.49 -33.44
N ASP A 513 -27.36 -22.21 -34.70
CA ASP A 513 -27.70 -23.08 -35.82
C ASP A 513 -27.08 -24.48 -35.61
N ILE A 514 -25.80 -24.57 -35.20
CA ILE A 514 -25.14 -25.85 -34.85
C ILE A 514 -25.87 -26.56 -33.70
N ILE A 515 -26.23 -25.85 -32.63
CA ILE A 515 -26.91 -26.43 -31.47
C ILE A 515 -28.26 -27.03 -31.86
N TYR A 516 -28.99 -26.40 -32.79
CA TYR A 516 -30.32 -26.86 -33.22
C TYR A 516 -30.30 -27.82 -34.41
N SER A 517 -29.24 -27.86 -35.22
CA SER A 517 -29.20 -28.68 -36.43
C SER A 517 -28.69 -30.10 -36.19
N TYR A 518 -27.95 -30.33 -35.10
CA TYR A 518 -27.36 -31.63 -34.78
C TYR A 518 -27.96 -32.17 -33.50
N ASP A 519 -28.36 -33.45 -33.48
CA ASP A 519 -28.88 -34.10 -32.26
C ASP A 519 -27.75 -34.57 -31.33
N SER A 520 -26.66 -35.10 -31.90
CA SER A 520 -25.54 -35.65 -31.14
C SER A 520 -24.69 -34.55 -30.50
N ASP A 521 -24.49 -34.62 -29.19
CA ASP A 521 -23.62 -33.69 -28.47
C ASP A 521 -22.16 -33.74 -28.92
N GLU A 522 -21.67 -34.91 -29.35
CA GLU A 522 -20.32 -35.06 -29.90
C GLU A 522 -20.18 -34.30 -31.23
N GLU A 523 -21.21 -34.37 -32.08
CA GLU A 523 -21.20 -33.68 -33.36
C GLU A 523 -21.35 -32.16 -33.19
N LYS A 524 -22.17 -31.71 -32.24
CA LYS A 524 -22.26 -30.30 -31.84
C LYS A 524 -20.89 -29.77 -31.41
N VAL A 525 -20.20 -30.46 -30.50
CA VAL A 525 -18.87 -30.05 -30.01
C VAL A 525 -17.86 -29.98 -31.14
N LYS A 526 -17.82 -31.01 -32.01
CA LYS A 526 -16.92 -31.02 -33.17
C LYS A 526 -17.18 -29.84 -34.09
N LYS A 527 -18.44 -29.56 -34.42
CA LYS A 527 -18.83 -28.43 -35.28
C LYS A 527 -18.53 -27.08 -34.63
N MET A 528 -18.70 -26.97 -33.31
CA MET A 528 -18.34 -25.79 -32.54
C MET A 528 -16.83 -25.51 -32.60
N ILE A 529 -16.00 -26.56 -32.49
CA ILE A 529 -14.53 -26.45 -32.61
C ILE A 529 -14.12 -26.05 -34.04
N GLU A 530 -14.76 -26.62 -35.06
CA GLU A 530 -14.52 -26.23 -36.47
C GLU A 530 -14.84 -24.73 -36.69
N LEU A 531 -15.95 -24.24 -36.12
CA LEU A 531 -16.33 -22.83 -36.19
C LEU A 531 -15.32 -21.92 -35.49
N ASP A 532 -14.89 -22.26 -34.28
CA ASP A 532 -13.90 -21.48 -33.51
C ASP A 532 -12.55 -21.40 -34.25
N ASN A 533 -12.07 -22.55 -34.76
CA ASN A 533 -10.83 -22.60 -35.54
C ASN A 533 -10.91 -21.73 -36.81
N SER A 534 -12.04 -21.73 -37.49
CA SER A 534 -12.23 -20.95 -38.73
C SER A 534 -12.13 -19.43 -38.51
N THR A 535 -12.47 -18.96 -37.32
CA THR A 535 -12.49 -17.52 -36.99
C THR A 535 -11.24 -17.06 -36.24
N SER A 536 -10.44 -17.97 -35.72
CA SER A 536 -9.23 -17.67 -34.94
C SER A 536 -8.21 -16.74 -35.63
N ASN A 537 -8.09 -16.85 -36.96
CA ASN A 537 -7.15 -16.04 -37.77
C ASN A 537 -7.72 -14.71 -38.25
N ASP A 538 -8.99 -14.40 -37.94
CA ASP A 538 -9.55 -13.12 -38.31
C ASP A 538 -8.83 -12.00 -37.55
N THR A 539 -8.55 -10.89 -38.24
CA THR A 539 -7.88 -9.71 -37.69
C THR A 539 -8.54 -9.23 -36.39
N VAL A 540 -9.87 -9.27 -36.32
CA VAL A 540 -10.63 -8.86 -35.13
C VAL A 540 -10.35 -9.78 -33.93
N ASN A 541 -10.21 -11.09 -34.18
CA ASN A 541 -9.92 -12.08 -33.14
C ASN A 541 -8.45 -12.09 -32.74
N VAL A 542 -7.52 -11.85 -33.66
CA VAL A 542 -6.09 -11.63 -33.35
C VAL A 542 -5.92 -10.44 -32.40
N LEU A 543 -6.69 -9.36 -32.61
CA LEU A 543 -6.68 -8.18 -31.75
C LEU A 543 -7.40 -8.37 -30.40
N LYS A 544 -8.18 -9.44 -30.25
CA LYS A 544 -8.96 -9.90 -29.07
C LYS A 544 -9.37 -8.80 -28.08
N ILE A 545 -8.50 -8.44 -27.14
CA ILE A 545 -8.82 -7.48 -26.07
C ILE A 545 -9.01 -6.07 -26.60
N LEU A 546 -8.26 -5.67 -27.63
CA LEU A 546 -8.40 -4.37 -28.27
C LEU A 546 -9.76 -4.24 -28.96
N SER A 547 -10.17 -5.27 -29.71
CA SER A 547 -11.46 -5.28 -30.42
C SER A 547 -12.64 -5.39 -29.44
N GLN A 548 -12.49 -6.15 -28.36
CA GLN A 548 -13.49 -6.24 -27.29
C GLN A 548 -13.63 -4.93 -26.49
N GLY A 549 -12.52 -4.27 -26.14
CA GLY A 549 -12.58 -2.96 -25.50
C GLY A 549 -13.22 -1.91 -26.43
N ALA A 550 -12.95 -1.99 -27.72
CA ALA A 550 -13.59 -1.15 -28.72
C ALA A 550 -15.09 -1.41 -28.87
N SER A 551 -15.55 -2.68 -28.85
CA SER A 551 -16.99 -2.98 -28.91
C SER A 551 -17.73 -2.49 -27.67
N VAL A 552 -17.13 -2.59 -26.49
CA VAL A 552 -17.68 -1.99 -25.26
C VAL A 552 -17.80 -0.46 -25.40
N ALA A 553 -16.79 0.19 -25.99
CA ALA A 553 -16.85 1.64 -26.25
C ALA A 553 -18.00 2.01 -27.17
N VAL A 554 -18.18 1.27 -28.28
CA VAL A 554 -19.28 1.48 -29.23
C VAL A 554 -20.63 1.32 -28.53
N TYR A 555 -20.80 0.26 -27.75
CA TYR A 555 -22.03 0.06 -26.98
C TYR A 555 -22.32 1.21 -26.02
N LEU A 556 -21.32 1.70 -25.29
CA LEU A 556 -21.48 2.84 -24.38
C LEU A 556 -21.84 4.13 -25.12
N VAL A 557 -21.25 4.35 -26.29
CA VAL A 557 -21.52 5.54 -27.11
C VAL A 557 -22.92 5.49 -27.70
N ASP A 558 -23.31 4.35 -28.26
CA ASP A 558 -24.59 4.20 -28.96
C ASP A 558 -25.77 4.10 -27.99
N ARG A 559 -25.59 3.48 -26.81
CA ARG A 559 -26.68 3.28 -25.82
C ARG A 559 -26.83 4.45 -24.84
N ILE A 560 -25.75 5.16 -24.55
CA ILE A 560 -25.75 6.32 -23.65
C ILE A 560 -25.33 7.53 -24.47
N GLU A 561 -26.27 8.08 -25.24
CA GLU A 561 -26.04 9.23 -26.11
C GLU A 561 -25.56 10.46 -25.33
N ASP A 562 -26.12 10.71 -24.15
CA ASP A 562 -25.70 11.82 -23.30
C ASP A 562 -24.31 11.57 -22.71
N THR A 563 -23.35 12.40 -23.13
CA THR A 563 -21.97 12.34 -22.67
C THR A 563 -21.88 12.50 -21.14
N ARG A 564 -22.72 13.33 -20.51
CA ARG A 564 -22.69 13.51 -19.05
C ARG A 564 -23.04 12.23 -18.30
N GLU A 565 -24.16 11.60 -18.64
CA GLU A 565 -24.54 10.34 -18.02
C GLU A 565 -23.54 9.21 -18.32
N ARG A 566 -22.94 9.19 -19.52
CA ARG A 566 -21.90 8.21 -19.86
C ARG A 566 -20.72 8.26 -18.89
N TRP A 567 -20.23 9.46 -18.55
CA TRP A 567 -19.12 9.61 -17.61
C TRP A 567 -19.50 9.35 -16.17
N LYS A 568 -20.74 9.65 -15.77
CA LYS A 568 -21.25 9.26 -14.45
C LYS A 568 -21.29 7.74 -14.27
N VAL A 569 -21.75 7.03 -15.31
CA VAL A 569 -21.75 5.57 -15.35
C VAL A 569 -20.33 5.01 -15.26
N LEU A 570 -19.39 5.54 -16.05
CA LEU A 570 -17.99 5.11 -16.00
C LEU A 570 -17.33 5.39 -14.64
N ALA A 571 -17.63 6.53 -14.01
CA ALA A 571 -17.10 6.87 -12.68
C ALA A 571 -17.55 5.86 -11.62
N ALA A 572 -18.85 5.56 -11.58
CA ALA A 572 -19.41 4.58 -10.65
C ALA A 572 -18.91 3.17 -10.93
N PHE A 573 -18.82 2.78 -12.22
CA PHE A 573 -18.24 1.52 -12.65
C PHE A 573 -16.82 1.33 -12.11
N TRP A 574 -15.94 2.31 -12.35
CA TRP A 574 -14.54 2.21 -11.92
C TRP A 574 -14.39 2.26 -10.40
N ALA A 575 -15.22 3.04 -9.70
CA ALA A 575 -15.24 3.06 -8.24
C ALA A 575 -15.66 1.71 -7.65
N ASN A 576 -16.70 1.09 -8.22
CA ASN A 576 -17.16 -0.23 -7.83
C ASN A 576 -16.13 -1.33 -8.16
N LEU A 577 -15.55 -1.29 -9.36
CA LEU A 577 -14.51 -2.22 -9.77
C LEU A 577 -13.26 -2.11 -8.88
N MET A 578 -12.88 -0.89 -8.49
CA MET A 578 -11.78 -0.67 -7.55
C MET A 578 -12.05 -1.38 -6.22
N LEU A 579 -13.26 -1.29 -5.68
CA LEU A 579 -13.66 -2.04 -4.48
C LEU A 579 -13.66 -3.55 -4.68
N TYR A 580 -13.95 -4.02 -5.88
CA TYR A 580 -13.99 -5.44 -6.19
C TYR A 580 -12.60 -6.08 -6.31
N ILE A 581 -11.64 -5.36 -6.90
CA ILE A 581 -10.26 -5.88 -7.07
C ILE A 581 -9.37 -5.65 -5.85
N SER A 582 -9.79 -4.78 -4.92
CA SER A 582 -9.01 -4.42 -3.72
C SER A 582 -8.87 -5.54 -2.69
N PRO A 583 -9.90 -6.39 -2.45
CA PRO A 583 -9.72 -7.56 -1.63
C PRO A 583 -8.61 -8.42 -2.22
N SER A 584 -7.72 -8.95 -1.39
CA SER A 584 -6.64 -9.82 -1.85
C SER A 584 -6.20 -10.71 -0.70
N ASP A 585 -5.99 -11.99 -1.00
CA ASP A 585 -5.39 -12.95 -0.08
C ASP A 585 -3.87 -12.79 0.02
N ARG A 586 -3.26 -11.98 -0.86
CA ARG A 586 -1.82 -11.69 -0.94
C ARG A 586 -1.43 -10.57 0.02
N ALA A 587 -1.76 -10.72 1.31
CA ALA A 587 -1.40 -9.75 2.36
C ALA A 587 0.10 -9.39 2.35
N VAL A 588 0.95 -10.37 2.03
CA VAL A 588 2.40 -10.22 1.85
C VAL A 588 2.74 -9.16 0.80
N ALA A 589 2.10 -9.19 -0.37
CA ALA A 589 2.37 -8.24 -1.45
C ALA A 589 2.03 -6.80 -1.02
N HIS A 590 0.90 -6.62 -0.33
CA HIS A 590 0.53 -5.34 0.27
C HIS A 590 1.58 -4.85 1.27
N ALA A 591 2.06 -5.71 2.17
CA ALA A 591 3.08 -5.35 3.15
C ALA A 591 4.45 -5.03 2.54
N THR A 592 4.86 -5.74 1.49
CA THR A 592 6.09 -5.45 0.74
C THR A 592 6.01 -4.07 0.09
N ARG A 593 4.86 -3.72 -0.50
CA ARG A 593 4.69 -2.41 -1.18
C ARG A 593 4.59 -1.22 -0.23
N MET A 594 4.29 -1.44 1.04
CA MET A 594 4.42 -0.38 2.04
C MET A 594 5.88 0.12 2.16
N ALA A 595 6.88 -0.73 1.91
CA ALA A 595 8.28 -0.31 1.96
C ALA A 595 8.64 0.75 0.93
N THR A 596 7.87 0.86 -0.15
CA THR A 596 8.07 1.80 -1.25
C THR A 596 7.07 2.97 -1.22
N GLY A 597 6.38 3.21 -0.09
CA GLY A 597 5.44 4.33 0.09
C GLY A 597 3.97 3.98 -0.13
N GLY A 598 3.64 2.69 -0.22
CA GLY A 598 2.27 2.17 -0.29
C GLY A 598 1.52 2.49 -1.59
N GLU A 599 0.45 1.73 -1.85
CA GLU A 599 -0.42 1.92 -3.01
C GLU A 599 -1.87 2.17 -2.53
N PHE A 600 -2.66 2.93 -3.29
CA PHE A 600 -4.05 3.25 -2.90
C PHE A 600 -4.91 2.00 -2.67
N ILE A 601 -4.68 0.96 -3.49
CA ILE A 601 -5.34 -0.34 -3.35
C ILE A 601 -5.02 -1.01 -2.00
N THR A 602 -3.86 -0.74 -1.40
CA THR A 602 -3.49 -1.28 -0.08
C THR A 602 -4.31 -0.64 1.03
N ILE A 603 -4.66 0.63 0.89
CA ILE A 603 -5.56 1.30 1.83
C ILE A 603 -6.96 0.70 1.74
N LEU A 604 -7.46 0.49 0.51
CA LEU A 604 -8.76 -0.16 0.29
C LEU A 604 -8.76 -1.61 0.79
N TRP A 605 -7.69 -2.37 0.56
CA TRP A 605 -7.51 -3.73 1.07
C TRP A 605 -7.63 -3.81 2.60
N ALA A 606 -6.96 -2.91 3.31
CA ALA A 606 -7.04 -2.87 4.78
C ALA A 606 -8.45 -2.47 5.25
N LEU A 607 -9.08 -1.48 4.61
CA LEU A 607 -10.46 -1.09 4.93
C LEU A 607 -11.45 -2.24 4.71
N LEU A 608 -11.34 -2.94 3.58
CA LEU A 608 -12.19 -4.07 3.21
C LEU A 608 -11.90 -5.33 4.04
N THR A 609 -10.68 -5.46 4.57
CA THR A 609 -10.35 -6.47 5.57
C THR A 609 -11.18 -6.26 6.83
N HIS A 610 -11.30 -5.03 7.32
CA HIS A 610 -12.08 -4.72 8.52
C HIS A 610 -13.59 -4.77 8.27
N ALA A 611 -14.02 -4.57 7.03
CA ALA A 611 -15.41 -4.77 6.60
C ALA A 611 -15.80 -6.25 6.42
N HIS A 612 -14.87 -7.18 6.62
CA HIS A 612 -15.05 -8.62 6.41
C HIS A 612 -15.44 -9.01 4.96
N VAL A 613 -14.97 -8.24 3.97
CA VAL A 613 -15.19 -8.54 2.54
C VAL A 613 -14.14 -9.49 1.99
N VAL A 614 -12.92 -9.44 2.53
CA VAL A 614 -11.81 -10.28 2.06
C VAL A 614 -11.94 -11.64 2.71
N ASP A 615 -12.09 -12.70 1.89
CA ASP A 615 -12.30 -14.09 2.30
C ASP A 615 -11.49 -14.50 3.54
N PRO A 616 -12.06 -15.34 4.44
CA PRO A 616 -11.36 -15.89 5.58
C PRO A 616 -10.08 -16.60 5.14
N LEU A 617 -8.97 -16.09 5.66
CA LEU A 617 -7.58 -16.49 5.44
C LEU A 617 -7.35 -17.88 4.80
N GLN A 618 -6.78 -17.83 3.59
CA GLN A 618 -6.12 -18.88 2.80
C GLN A 618 -6.78 -20.28 2.85
N SER A 619 -7.40 -20.66 1.73
CA SER A 619 -7.44 -22.07 1.35
C SER A 619 -6.04 -22.49 0.90
N ARG A 620 -5.68 -23.72 1.26
CA ARG A 620 -4.33 -24.33 1.22
C ARG A 620 -3.59 -24.02 -0.10
N GLY A 621 -2.67 -23.05 -0.09
CA GLY A 621 -1.85 -22.72 -1.28
C GLY A 621 -1.00 -21.45 -1.26
N GLY A 622 -1.06 -20.60 -0.23
CA GLY A 622 -0.29 -19.35 -0.17
C GLY A 622 1.20 -19.58 0.15
N ASN A 623 2.08 -19.03 -0.67
CA ASN A 623 3.54 -19.07 -0.55
C ASN A 623 4.06 -18.70 0.85
N SER A 624 5.21 -19.28 1.20
CA SER A 624 6.00 -19.16 2.43
C SER A 624 5.80 -17.81 3.15
N GLY A 625 5.30 -17.87 4.39
CA GLY A 625 5.02 -16.70 5.22
C GLY A 625 6.14 -15.65 5.17
N LEU A 626 5.74 -14.38 5.01
CA LEU A 626 6.59 -13.19 4.90
C LEU A 626 7.77 -13.17 5.89
N HIS A 627 7.66 -13.78 7.07
CA HIS A 627 8.79 -13.90 8.00
C HIS A 627 9.95 -14.71 7.41
N MET A 628 9.68 -15.82 6.71
CA MET A 628 10.71 -16.61 6.03
C MET A 628 11.25 -15.88 4.81
N GLN A 629 10.42 -15.15 4.06
CA GLN A 629 10.90 -14.34 2.93
C GLN A 629 11.78 -13.17 3.40
N LEU A 630 11.39 -12.48 4.46
CA LEU A 630 12.17 -11.39 5.01
C LEU A 630 13.42 -11.89 5.75
N GLU A 631 13.39 -13.06 6.40
CA GLU A 631 14.59 -13.69 6.98
C GLU A 631 15.53 -14.22 5.90
N GLU A 632 15.01 -14.75 4.78
CA GLU A 632 15.79 -15.16 3.61
C GLU A 632 16.41 -13.94 2.91
N GLU A 633 15.66 -12.85 2.72
CA GLU A 633 16.20 -11.56 2.23
C GLU A 633 17.25 -10.99 3.18
N GLU A 634 17.02 -11.04 4.49
CA GLU A 634 17.98 -10.57 5.50
C GLU A 634 19.23 -11.46 5.53
N ARG A 635 19.11 -12.77 5.22
CA ARG A 635 20.24 -13.69 4.99
C ARG A 635 20.97 -13.45 3.68
N ARG A 636 20.27 -13.03 2.62
CA ARG A 636 20.84 -12.81 1.28
C ARG A 636 21.47 -11.45 1.10
N ARG A 637 21.07 -10.42 1.86
CA ARG A 637 21.62 -9.06 1.75
C ARG A 637 23.16 -9.00 1.78
N PRO A 638 23.85 -9.69 2.72
CA PRO A 638 25.32 -9.71 2.74
C PRO A 638 25.93 -10.40 1.52
N LEU A 639 25.29 -11.47 1.00
CA LEU A 639 25.76 -12.20 -0.18
C LEU A 639 25.62 -11.38 -1.47
N ILE A 640 24.56 -10.58 -1.58
CA ILE A 640 24.35 -9.69 -2.73
C ILE A 640 25.39 -8.57 -2.70
N GLU A 641 25.63 -7.97 -1.53
CA GLU A 641 26.67 -6.95 -1.35
C GLU A 641 28.08 -7.51 -1.65
N GLU A 642 28.36 -8.77 -1.27
CA GLU A 642 29.61 -9.46 -1.57
C GLU A 642 29.76 -9.76 -3.08
N GLN A 643 28.69 -10.23 -3.75
CA GLN A 643 28.69 -10.45 -5.20
C GLN A 643 28.83 -9.15 -6.00
N GLU A 644 28.20 -8.05 -5.56
CA GLU A 644 28.38 -6.73 -6.16
C GLU A 644 29.82 -6.23 -6.01
N MET A 645 30.43 -6.41 -4.83
CA MET A 645 31.85 -6.08 -4.63
C MET A 645 32.78 -6.96 -5.48
N GLU A 646 32.53 -8.26 -5.61
CA GLU A 646 33.29 -9.14 -6.51
C GLU A 646 33.14 -8.71 -7.98
N LEU A 647 31.92 -8.36 -8.42
CA LEU A 647 31.67 -7.89 -9.78
C LEU A 647 32.39 -6.57 -10.09
N VAL A 648 32.36 -5.61 -9.15
CA VAL A 648 33.12 -4.36 -9.26
C VAL A 648 34.62 -4.63 -9.29
N THR A 649 35.11 -5.55 -8.46
CA THR A 649 36.53 -5.93 -8.44
C THR A 649 36.95 -6.61 -9.74
N ARG A 650 36.14 -7.54 -10.28
CA ARG A 650 36.38 -8.19 -11.58
C ARG A 650 36.32 -7.22 -12.74
N ARG A 651 35.45 -6.19 -12.69
CA ARG A 651 35.43 -5.11 -13.69
C ARG A 651 36.72 -4.28 -13.65
N LYS A 652 37.14 -3.85 -12.46
CA LYS A 652 38.42 -3.13 -12.30
C LYS A 652 39.61 -3.95 -12.79
N LEU A 653 39.63 -5.25 -12.50
CA LEU A 653 40.68 -6.16 -12.97
C LEU A 653 40.69 -6.28 -14.50
N ARG A 654 39.50 -6.34 -15.13
CA ARG A 654 39.36 -6.36 -16.60
C ARG A 654 39.82 -5.06 -17.23
N GLU A 655 39.43 -3.91 -16.68
CA GLU A 655 39.89 -2.59 -17.15
C GLU A 655 41.41 -2.40 -16.99
N GLU A 656 42.01 -3.00 -15.96
CA GLU A 656 43.45 -3.00 -15.77
C GLU A 656 44.18 -3.95 -16.72
N GLN A 657 43.61 -5.13 -17.00
CA GLN A 657 44.10 -6.05 -18.03
C GLN A 657 44.01 -5.44 -19.43
N GLU A 658 42.91 -4.75 -19.76
CA GLU A 658 42.75 -4.04 -21.03
C GLU A 658 43.75 -2.88 -21.17
N ARG A 659 43.97 -2.10 -20.10
CA ARG A 659 45.03 -1.08 -20.09
C ARG A 659 46.42 -1.69 -20.27
N ASN A 660 46.71 -2.82 -19.63
CA ASN A 660 47.99 -3.51 -19.77
C ASN A 660 48.18 -4.12 -21.17
N MET A 661 47.12 -4.66 -21.79
CA MET A 661 47.15 -5.16 -23.17
C MET A 661 47.34 -4.02 -24.18
N GLN A 662 46.72 -2.85 -23.95
CA GLN A 662 46.96 -1.65 -24.75
C GLN A 662 48.41 -1.16 -24.61
N MET A 663 49.02 -1.25 -23.43
CA MET A 663 50.44 -0.92 -23.25
C MET A 663 51.38 -1.97 -23.85
N GLN A 664 50.96 -3.22 -24.00
CA GLN A 664 51.75 -4.31 -24.58
C GLN A 664 51.51 -4.53 -26.09
N GLY A 665 50.64 -3.76 -26.73
CA GLY A 665 50.42 -3.81 -28.18
C GLY A 665 49.76 -5.09 -28.69
N GLN A 666 49.02 -5.83 -27.86
CA GLN A 666 48.27 -7.01 -28.30
C GLN A 666 46.82 -6.65 -28.65
N PRO A 667 46.26 -7.21 -29.75
CA PRO A 667 44.88 -6.93 -30.16
C PRO A 667 43.87 -7.55 -29.16
N PRO A 668 42.71 -6.91 -28.93
CA PRO A 668 41.72 -7.40 -27.97
C PRO A 668 41.12 -8.73 -28.42
N ILE A 669 40.90 -9.63 -27.45
CA ILE A 669 40.24 -10.92 -27.67
C ILE A 669 38.77 -10.66 -28.06
N GLN A 670 38.39 -11.04 -29.29
CA GLN A 670 36.99 -11.02 -29.73
C GLN A 670 36.19 -12.13 -29.02
N PRO A 671 34.87 -11.91 -28.78
CA PRO A 671 34.05 -12.73 -27.87
C PRO A 671 33.93 -14.20 -28.25
#